data_AF-A0A7S4SED5-F1
#
_entry.id   AF-A0A7S4SED5-F1
#
_cell.length_a   1.000
_cell.length_b   1.000
_cell.length_c   1.000
_cell.angle_alpha   90.00
_cell.angle_beta   90.00
_cell.angle_gamma   90.00
#
_symmetry.space_group_name_H-M   'P 1'
#
loop_
_entity.id
_entity.type
_entity.pdbx_description
1 polymer ?
#
loop_
_entity_poly.entity_id
_entity_poly.type
_entity_poly.pdbx_seq_one_letter_code
_entity_poly.pdbx_strand_id
1 'polypeptide(L)'
;MKYPRGRLWLRTESGSCEEVDRSNANPLVDLTAASSHLAGIHIFQIPDTVELMPVNKHFSNNEEYILVDGLTDSLQEATCDAVGLVIENDDAPVFAQLSDGTWLQFDPRLRLEENTVNNPISDGGGSNYIISGEETLCSNVPRTFLNKDSCILSTENSACGAIPPAENDIVLDQDNLLNIHNLTGRYVYEIQGLPVIDHQEDTITHPCTADWRSRWEVTEGDCSSPNPNSQMVSALHGLFAKSGDTNPYIRDITFPTSGIDCGSYEMYDVEIQIEYNSECWTHKHPEYRSVYDMTYWTRDDTHIGNRIAADFDRYNPIKKFIDLDQSATLHFPAYHPTLGSNFNHAEARWEMNVAHFKYVGRFGDTIRFRDLPNELKQEAVSEYYSAGDGQSGSGVVVCGSPGEISNNPYNDNTFSVSVDEDWDVESSTWMETQKNSVWTMIAVTSLDQLRQRMAFALSQILVVAISAIESRDRNTEIFLQYYDIFVQNAFGNYRDVLKQISYSPLMAENLSFLKSKSHAYIMDKYSQNSFADENFAREIMQLFSTGLYLLNLDGTVKLDGNGNPISAYTNAHILSFARGWTGFDRQRKRGNTEERKSSENRIDPMKIWADWRDRFPKIDMQSGFIGDRYPLCEDFPDKMFLQKGSIFRLLGSSSLPELIEDSAEFDNDQTIKRFTLDTASGLYNDLCREEAGKCQFAAEVVLENTHDCHGQECYVDSLRVVEVVPGIYYEYVRPPCVELPFFNNARKLSKKKRTWSGAVCGNPRLPTASEACCPLPLALGTKYAQRNQIYDGERMTYATAEQRCISTDGTLCDYDDIDISESHKTGYHWTPDPCKIRVKINLDGYVAIVYEMQTPADKVSWVDDDNKNFFEVIWNGGTFPNPSNNCGEGIEGKCEVLQEGGCLCQTSVLGEAVFDSMPAAKDDVLSMLSIGALDPNVHAINEYTKKFSAETGITAYYRGNEIYDTNTIFELTDDFGRHFFLKNIRSTVEMKDLFGKNVDYSFRNPPNFMSLIPIEATVRDAQYETEAILDEYFYHPNTAPFLCIRFIQRFGVSNPAPRYVKSCATAFHEGIYHAGGRSFGTGQYGCLKATVASVVLDREARSVVLDADPSQGSLREPLLKIISVMRNMEFQREDDSKQVLLWRLEDRIGQMAHEFASVFSFFLPEYTPDGVLTTASLVSPEAQLLDMPKTVSLLN
;
A
#
# COMPACT_ATOMS: atom_id res chain seq x y z
N MET A 1 -6.17 22.93 -10.51
CA MET A 1 -6.32 24.39 -10.68
C MET A 1 -5.27 24.95 -11.64
N LYS A 2 -5.64 25.28 -12.88
CA LYS A 2 -5.22 26.48 -13.64
C LYS A 2 -6.03 26.52 -14.94
N TYR A 3 -6.73 27.62 -15.19
CA TYR A 3 -7.11 27.95 -16.58
C TYR A 3 -5.92 28.65 -17.23
N PRO A 4 -5.62 28.43 -18.51
CA PRO A 4 -4.80 29.36 -19.28
C PRO A 4 -5.44 30.75 -19.18
N ARG A 5 -4.64 31.81 -19.31
CA ARG A 5 -5.09 33.21 -19.32
C ARG A 5 -6.13 33.45 -20.42
N GLY A 6 -7.39 33.15 -20.13
CA GLY A 6 -8.54 33.49 -20.95
C GLY A 6 -8.85 34.97 -20.77
N ARG A 7 -8.68 35.74 -21.84
CA ARG A 7 -9.06 37.15 -21.90
C ARG A 7 -10.58 37.20 -22.03
N LEU A 8 -11.28 37.71 -21.02
CA LEU A 8 -12.71 37.98 -21.11
C LEU A 8 -12.90 39.44 -21.51
N TRP A 9 -13.62 39.67 -22.60
CA TRP A 9 -14.04 41.01 -23.02
C TRP A 9 -15.46 41.25 -22.51
N LEU A 10 -15.63 42.20 -21.60
CA LEU A 10 -16.93 42.55 -21.04
C LEU A 10 -17.33 43.98 -21.42
N ARG A 11 -18.62 44.15 -21.68
CA ARG A 11 -19.20 45.45 -22.00
C ARG A 11 -19.61 46.14 -20.70
N THR A 12 -18.93 47.23 -20.36
CA THR A 12 -19.20 47.99 -19.13
C THR A 12 -20.53 48.74 -19.22
N GLU A 13 -21.04 49.25 -18.09
CA GLU A 13 -22.26 50.10 -18.04
C GLU A 13 -22.22 51.29 -19.02
N SER A 14 -21.02 51.74 -19.42
CA SER A 14 -20.83 52.81 -20.40
C SER A 14 -21.00 52.37 -21.87
N GLY A 15 -21.11 51.07 -22.11
CA GLY A 15 -21.30 50.48 -23.43
C GLY A 15 -20.01 50.18 -24.21
N SER A 16 -18.81 50.42 -23.65
CA SER A 16 -17.52 50.00 -24.20
C SER A 16 -17.18 48.56 -23.79
N CYS A 17 -16.64 47.77 -24.73
CA CYS A 17 -16.03 46.47 -24.40
C CYS A 17 -14.60 46.69 -23.92
N GLU A 18 -14.32 46.34 -22.67
CA GLU A 18 -12.98 46.40 -22.08
C GLU A 18 -12.47 44.99 -21.77
N GLU A 19 -11.16 44.79 -21.96
CA GLU A 19 -10.45 43.56 -21.62
C GLU A 19 -10.18 43.57 -20.11
N VAL A 20 -10.81 42.66 -19.37
CA VAL A 20 -10.61 42.57 -17.91
C VAL A 20 -9.40 41.65 -17.66
N ASP A 21 -8.27 42.26 -17.28
CA ASP A 21 -7.07 41.52 -16.89
C ASP A 21 -7.26 40.95 -15.47
N ARG A 22 -7.20 39.62 -15.34
CA ARG A 22 -7.46 38.84 -14.10
C ARG A 22 -6.36 39.03 -13.05
N SER A 23 -6.14 40.26 -12.59
CA SER A 23 -5.18 40.53 -11.52
C SER A 23 -5.80 41.01 -10.21
N ASN A 24 -7.09 41.38 -10.15
CA ASN A 24 -7.77 41.71 -8.89
C ASN A 24 -9.31 41.50 -9.00
N ALA A 25 -9.86 40.61 -8.17
CA ALA A 25 -11.29 40.36 -7.89
C ALA A 25 -12.19 39.83 -9.03
N ASN A 26 -13.09 38.89 -8.71
CA ASN A 26 -14.25 38.55 -9.53
C ASN A 26 -15.20 39.77 -9.56
N PRO A 27 -15.44 40.43 -10.71
CA PRO A 27 -16.43 41.50 -10.74
C PRO A 27 -17.82 40.91 -10.47
N LEU A 28 -18.63 41.60 -9.64
CA LEU A 28 -20.08 41.44 -9.64
C LEU A 28 -20.59 41.69 -11.06
N VAL A 29 -21.03 40.63 -11.76
CA VAL A 29 -21.51 40.73 -13.14
C VAL A 29 -23.00 41.09 -13.13
N ASP A 30 -23.33 42.29 -13.60
CA ASP A 30 -24.74 42.67 -13.81
C ASP A 30 -25.23 42.17 -15.18
N LEU A 31 -25.95 41.05 -15.17
CA LEU A 31 -26.57 40.46 -16.37
C LEU A 31 -27.95 41.08 -16.71
N THR A 32 -28.45 42.05 -15.94
CA THR A 32 -29.82 42.58 -16.12
C THR A 32 -30.05 43.26 -17.47
N ALA A 33 -29.00 43.74 -18.14
CA ALA A 33 -29.08 44.36 -19.45
C ALA A 33 -28.90 43.39 -20.64
N ALA A 34 -28.53 42.11 -20.42
CA ALA A 34 -28.07 41.21 -21.48
C ALA A 34 -28.61 39.77 -21.45
N SER A 35 -29.52 39.42 -20.53
CA SER A 35 -30.07 38.06 -20.40
C SER A 35 -30.70 37.50 -21.68
N SER A 36 -31.13 38.35 -22.61
CA SER A 36 -31.70 37.95 -23.91
C SER A 36 -30.68 37.72 -25.04
N HIS A 37 -29.38 37.92 -24.81
CA HIS A 37 -28.35 37.94 -25.87
C HIS A 37 -27.19 36.95 -25.69
N LEU A 38 -27.13 36.21 -24.59
CA LEU A 38 -26.05 35.26 -24.31
C LEU A 38 -26.57 33.83 -24.51
N ALA A 39 -26.53 33.35 -25.76
CA ALA A 39 -26.86 31.97 -26.08
C ALA A 39 -25.83 31.03 -25.42
N GLY A 40 -26.31 30.06 -24.63
CA GLY A 40 -25.48 29.03 -23.98
C GLY A 40 -25.28 29.21 -22.47
N ILE A 41 -25.48 30.40 -21.89
CA ILE A 41 -25.30 30.61 -20.44
C ILE A 41 -26.50 30.05 -19.67
N HIS A 42 -26.24 29.17 -18.71
CA HIS A 42 -27.27 28.62 -17.82
C HIS A 42 -27.40 29.49 -16.57
N ILE A 43 -28.61 29.98 -16.29
CA ILE A 43 -28.91 30.85 -15.15
C ILE A 43 -29.99 30.20 -14.29
N PHE A 44 -29.71 29.99 -13.02
CA PHE A 44 -30.62 29.38 -12.06
C PHE A 44 -30.98 30.33 -10.93
N GLN A 45 -32.22 30.25 -10.42
CA GLN A 45 -32.61 30.95 -9.20
C GLN A 45 -32.44 29.99 -8.02
N ILE A 46 -31.56 30.33 -7.07
CA ILE A 46 -31.39 29.54 -5.85
C ILE A 46 -32.39 30.06 -4.80
N PRO A 47 -33.25 29.21 -4.21
CA PRO A 47 -34.17 29.63 -3.16
C PRO A 47 -33.43 30.07 -1.89
N ASP A 48 -34.06 30.96 -1.12
CA ASP A 48 -33.58 31.42 0.20
C ASP A 48 -33.39 30.32 1.25
N THR A 49 -33.92 29.12 0.99
CA THR A 49 -33.80 27.96 1.87
C THR A 49 -32.48 27.22 1.71
N VAL A 50 -31.70 27.55 0.69
CA VAL A 50 -30.40 26.92 0.43
C VAL A 50 -29.32 27.65 1.21
N GLU A 51 -28.63 26.92 2.09
CA GLU A 51 -27.55 27.48 2.88
C GLU A 51 -26.25 27.57 2.04
N LEU A 52 -25.90 28.81 1.68
CA LEU A 52 -24.63 29.15 1.07
C LEU A 52 -23.73 29.81 2.10
N MET A 53 -22.50 29.33 2.17
CA MET A 53 -21.51 29.88 3.10
C MET A 53 -20.25 30.29 2.35
N PRO A 54 -19.65 31.45 2.69
CA PRO A 54 -18.40 31.86 2.08
C PRO A 54 -17.28 30.89 2.44
N VAL A 55 -16.50 30.44 1.45
CA VAL A 55 -15.40 29.46 1.62
C VAL A 55 -14.28 30.05 2.48
N ASN A 56 -14.09 31.38 2.45
CA ASN A 56 -13.09 32.05 3.29
C ASN A 56 -13.26 33.59 3.30
N LYS A 57 -13.42 34.24 4.47
CA LYS A 57 -13.50 35.72 4.56
C LYS A 57 -12.20 36.46 4.19
N HIS A 58 -11.04 35.84 4.39
CA HIS A 58 -9.71 36.45 4.29
C HIS A 58 -9.03 36.26 2.93
N PHE A 59 -9.18 35.09 2.29
CA PHE A 59 -8.53 34.76 1.01
C PHE A 59 -9.46 34.91 -0.19
N SER A 60 -10.77 34.72 -0.01
CA SER A 60 -11.74 34.86 -1.10
C SER A 60 -12.42 36.22 -1.15
N ASN A 61 -12.17 37.13 -0.19
CA ASN A 61 -12.88 38.42 -0.05
C ASN A 61 -14.43 38.31 -0.07
N ASN A 62 -15.00 37.16 0.32
CA ASN A 62 -16.42 36.81 0.17
C ASN A 62 -16.91 36.66 -1.29
N GLU A 63 -16.01 36.31 -2.22
CA GLU A 63 -16.34 36.07 -3.63
C GLU A 63 -16.57 34.58 -3.93
N GLU A 64 -16.20 33.67 -3.03
CA GLU A 64 -16.36 32.22 -3.18
C GLU A 64 -17.31 31.66 -2.11
N TYR A 65 -18.28 30.86 -2.54
CA TYR A 65 -19.30 30.25 -1.67
C TYR A 65 -19.37 28.75 -1.90
N ILE A 66 -19.57 27.99 -0.83
CA ILE A 66 -19.88 26.56 -0.87
C ILE A 66 -21.36 26.34 -0.57
N LEU A 67 -21.94 25.42 -1.32
CA LEU A 67 -23.28 24.90 -1.08
C LEU A 67 -23.21 23.78 -0.05
N VAL A 68 -23.83 23.99 1.11
CA VAL A 68 -23.68 23.10 2.27
C VAL A 68 -24.65 21.92 2.23
N ASP A 69 -25.93 22.19 1.97
CA ASP A 69 -27.02 21.20 2.12
C ASP A 69 -27.45 20.55 0.79
N GLY A 70 -26.67 20.73 -0.28
CA GLY A 70 -27.06 20.33 -1.63
C GLY A 70 -28.31 21.08 -2.12
N LEU A 71 -28.79 20.73 -3.32
CA LEU A 71 -30.05 21.25 -3.87
C LEU A 71 -31.18 20.26 -3.55
N THR A 72 -32.32 20.74 -3.05
CA THR A 72 -33.52 19.91 -2.77
C THR A 72 -34.09 19.25 -4.03
N ASP A 73 -34.70 18.07 -3.90
CA ASP A 73 -35.26 17.21 -4.97
C ASP A 73 -36.00 17.95 -6.10
N SER A 74 -36.79 18.98 -5.80
CA SER A 74 -37.58 19.71 -6.82
C SER A 74 -36.77 20.65 -7.74
N LEU A 75 -35.54 21.00 -7.35
CA LEU A 75 -34.59 21.76 -8.17
C LEU A 75 -33.55 20.85 -8.83
N GLN A 76 -33.39 19.62 -8.33
CA GLN A 76 -32.35 18.66 -8.70
C GLN A 76 -32.50 18.22 -10.17
N GLU A 77 -33.69 17.82 -10.63
CA GLU A 77 -33.86 17.28 -11.99
C GLU A 77 -33.58 18.33 -13.10
N ALA A 78 -34.13 19.55 -13.00
CA ALA A 78 -33.96 20.55 -14.07
C ALA A 78 -32.63 21.32 -14.01
N THR A 79 -32.00 21.39 -12.83
CA THR A 79 -30.76 22.15 -12.62
C THR A 79 -29.52 21.28 -12.84
N CYS A 80 -29.55 20.01 -12.41
CA CYS A 80 -28.42 19.10 -12.60
C CYS A 80 -28.24 18.67 -14.07
N ASP A 81 -29.32 18.47 -14.83
CA ASP A 81 -29.24 18.08 -16.26
C ASP A 81 -28.50 19.12 -17.14
N ALA A 82 -28.45 20.37 -16.68
CA ALA A 82 -27.82 21.49 -17.35
C ALA A 82 -26.40 21.79 -16.83
N VAL A 83 -25.93 21.06 -15.83
CA VAL A 83 -24.63 21.23 -15.19
C VAL A 83 -23.83 19.95 -15.36
N GLY A 84 -22.82 19.97 -16.23
CA GLY A 84 -21.93 18.81 -16.43
C GLY A 84 -21.23 18.41 -15.13
N LEU A 85 -21.08 17.09 -14.89
CA LEU A 85 -20.30 16.55 -13.77
C LEU A 85 -18.80 16.91 -13.86
N VAL A 86 -18.36 17.29 -15.06
CA VAL A 86 -17.00 17.76 -15.40
C VAL A 86 -17.16 19.05 -16.20
N ILE A 87 -16.33 20.07 -15.94
CA ILE A 87 -16.27 21.30 -16.74
C ILE A 87 -15.05 21.24 -17.66
N GLU A 88 -15.28 21.29 -18.97
CA GLU A 88 -14.26 21.53 -19.99
C GLU A 88 -14.00 23.04 -20.19
N ASN A 89 -12.84 23.39 -20.77
CA ASN A 89 -12.50 24.79 -21.05
C ASN A 89 -13.49 25.51 -21.98
N ASP A 90 -14.29 24.75 -22.72
CA ASP A 90 -15.19 25.22 -23.77
C ASP A 90 -16.67 25.19 -23.32
N ASP A 91 -16.95 24.70 -22.10
CA ASP A 91 -18.30 24.59 -21.57
C ASP A 91 -18.87 25.96 -21.23
N ALA A 92 -20.18 26.10 -21.43
CA ALA A 92 -20.85 27.35 -21.14
C ALA A 92 -20.91 27.56 -19.62
N PRO A 93 -20.58 28.77 -19.13
CA PRO A 93 -20.57 29.02 -17.70
C PRO A 93 -21.98 28.93 -17.12
N VAL A 94 -22.08 28.22 -15.99
CA VAL A 94 -23.31 28.13 -15.22
C VAL A 94 -23.28 29.18 -14.13
N PHE A 95 -24.35 29.97 -14.04
CA PHE A 95 -24.56 30.94 -12.99
C PHE A 95 -25.82 30.65 -12.18
N ALA A 96 -25.75 30.95 -10.90
CA ALA A 96 -26.87 30.98 -9.99
C ALA A 96 -27.11 32.42 -9.53
N GLN A 97 -28.36 32.79 -9.30
CA GLN A 97 -28.76 34.06 -8.75
C GLN A 97 -29.49 33.85 -7.42
N LEU A 98 -29.09 34.61 -6.41
CA LEU A 98 -29.74 34.66 -5.10
C LEU A 98 -30.91 35.64 -5.12
N SER A 99 -31.82 35.50 -4.17
CA SER A 99 -33.00 36.37 -4.04
C SER A 99 -32.65 37.85 -3.84
N ASP A 100 -31.47 38.14 -3.30
CA ASP A 100 -30.94 39.49 -3.10
C ASP A 100 -30.34 40.11 -4.38
N GLY A 101 -30.32 39.34 -5.47
CA GLY A 101 -29.82 39.73 -6.78
C GLY A 101 -28.35 39.36 -7.05
N THR A 102 -27.64 38.77 -6.08
CA THR A 102 -26.24 38.36 -6.21
C THR A 102 -26.09 37.19 -7.20
N TRP A 103 -25.06 37.25 -8.05
CA TRP A 103 -24.72 36.20 -9.02
C TRP A 103 -23.54 35.36 -8.53
N LEU A 104 -23.66 34.05 -8.67
CA LEU A 104 -22.65 33.04 -8.34
C LEU A 104 -22.32 32.26 -9.61
N GLN A 105 -21.06 31.93 -9.85
CA GLN A 105 -20.68 31.00 -10.92
C GLN A 105 -20.47 29.61 -10.29
N PHE A 106 -21.08 28.58 -10.89
CA PHE A 106 -20.93 27.19 -10.43
C PHE A 106 -19.57 26.61 -10.82
N ASP A 107 -18.97 25.86 -9.89
CA ASP A 107 -17.66 25.22 -10.02
C ASP A 107 -17.67 23.84 -9.32
N PRO A 108 -17.67 22.71 -10.06
CA PRO A 108 -17.82 21.37 -9.50
C PRO A 108 -16.51 20.78 -8.96
N ARG A 109 -15.39 21.53 -8.95
CA ARG A 109 -14.05 20.98 -8.72
C ARG A 109 -13.78 20.46 -7.30
N LEU A 110 -14.73 20.52 -6.38
CA LEU A 110 -14.53 20.15 -4.97
C LEU A 110 -15.57 19.14 -4.47
N ARG A 111 -15.19 17.86 -4.44
CA ARG A 111 -15.88 16.78 -3.70
C ARG A 111 -15.05 16.44 -2.47
N LEU A 112 -15.62 16.67 -1.29
CA LEU A 112 -14.97 16.36 -0.01
C LEU A 112 -15.40 14.96 0.43
N GLU A 113 -14.42 14.09 0.70
CA GLU A 113 -14.68 12.69 1.09
C GLU A 113 -13.93 12.34 2.37
N GLU A 114 -14.54 11.47 3.18
CA GLU A 114 -13.91 10.91 4.37
C GLU A 114 -13.45 9.48 4.08
N ASN A 115 -12.25 9.12 4.50
CA ASN A 115 -11.68 7.79 4.26
C ASN A 115 -11.06 7.22 5.53
N THR A 116 -11.86 7.21 6.60
CA THR A 116 -11.39 6.77 7.92
C THR A 116 -11.27 5.25 7.97
N VAL A 117 -10.49 4.71 8.90
CA VAL A 117 -10.38 3.24 9.13
C VAL A 117 -11.75 2.57 9.26
N ASN A 118 -12.67 3.18 10.03
CA ASN A 118 -13.98 2.58 10.30
C ASN A 118 -15.01 2.79 9.19
N ASN A 119 -14.75 3.71 8.26
CA ASN A 119 -15.62 4.04 7.15
C ASN A 119 -14.76 4.35 5.91
N PRO A 120 -14.19 3.32 5.26
CA PRO A 120 -13.47 3.48 4.01
C PRO A 120 -14.38 4.05 2.91
N ILE A 121 -13.83 4.86 2.01
CA ILE A 121 -14.55 5.30 0.80
C ILE A 121 -14.87 4.05 -0.03
N SER A 122 -16.13 3.92 -0.43
CA SER A 122 -16.65 2.73 -1.10
C SER A 122 -15.97 2.42 -2.43
N ASP A 123 -15.53 3.40 -3.20
CA ASP A 123 -14.76 3.21 -4.44
C ASP A 123 -13.25 3.47 -4.29
N GLY A 124 -12.76 3.74 -3.08
CA GLY A 124 -11.35 4.09 -2.86
C GLY A 124 -10.90 5.36 -3.59
N GLY A 125 -11.81 6.30 -3.84
CA GLY A 125 -11.53 7.58 -4.51
C GLY A 125 -11.49 7.49 -6.04
N GLY A 126 -12.09 6.45 -6.62
CA GLY A 126 -12.10 6.28 -8.07
C GLY A 126 -13.07 7.18 -8.83
N SER A 127 -14.17 7.60 -8.19
CA SER A 127 -15.01 8.67 -8.72
C SER A 127 -14.19 9.94 -8.98
N ASN A 128 -13.32 10.34 -8.03
CA ASN A 128 -12.47 11.52 -8.20
C ASN A 128 -11.43 11.33 -9.33
N TYR A 129 -10.84 10.14 -9.44
CA TYR A 129 -9.95 9.78 -10.55
C TYR A 129 -10.64 9.99 -11.91
N ILE A 130 -11.83 9.40 -12.08
CA ILE A 130 -12.63 9.44 -13.32
C ILE A 130 -13.09 10.88 -13.63
N ILE A 131 -13.69 11.57 -12.66
CA ILE A 131 -14.21 12.94 -12.81
C ILE A 131 -13.09 13.92 -13.17
N SER A 132 -11.87 13.70 -12.65
CA SER A 132 -10.71 14.53 -12.97
C SER A 132 -10.07 14.25 -14.33
N GLY A 133 -10.60 13.32 -15.13
CA GLY A 133 -9.96 12.88 -16.37
C GLY A 133 -8.57 12.26 -16.13
N GLU A 134 -8.42 11.53 -15.03
CA GLU A 134 -7.17 10.89 -14.57
C GLU A 134 -6.04 11.87 -14.14
N GLU A 135 -6.34 13.17 -13.96
CA GLU A 135 -5.36 14.13 -13.42
C GLU A 135 -5.04 13.88 -11.93
N THR A 136 -5.99 13.33 -11.17
CA THR A 136 -5.77 12.88 -9.79
C THR A 136 -5.41 11.40 -9.74
N LEU A 137 -4.95 10.90 -8.59
CA LEU A 137 -4.74 9.46 -8.37
C LEU A 137 -5.83 8.91 -7.45
N CYS A 138 -6.11 7.61 -7.56
CA CYS A 138 -6.94 6.88 -6.61
C CYS A 138 -6.46 7.10 -5.15
N SER A 139 -7.40 7.33 -4.24
CA SER A 139 -7.09 7.62 -2.82
C SER A 139 -7.11 6.36 -1.94
N ASN A 140 -7.34 5.18 -2.52
CA ASN A 140 -7.40 3.90 -1.80
C ASN A 140 -6.11 3.67 -0.99
N VAL A 141 -6.28 3.41 0.30
CA VAL A 141 -5.16 3.27 1.24
C VAL A 141 -4.59 1.86 1.13
N PRO A 142 -3.26 1.67 1.09
CA PRO A 142 -2.68 0.34 1.15
C PRO A 142 -3.11 -0.37 2.44
N ARG A 143 -3.39 -1.67 2.33
CA ARG A 143 -3.74 -2.49 3.48
C ARG A 143 -2.52 -2.74 4.37
N THR A 144 -2.59 -2.30 5.61
CA THR A 144 -1.53 -2.37 6.62
C THR A 144 -2.08 -2.88 7.95
N PHE A 145 -1.22 -3.05 8.97
CA PHE A 145 -1.65 -3.43 10.31
C PHE A 145 -2.55 -2.38 11.01
N LEU A 146 -2.70 -1.18 10.44
CA LEU A 146 -3.56 -0.13 10.98
C LEU A 146 -5.03 -0.23 10.52
N ASN A 147 -5.28 -0.84 9.35
CA ASN A 147 -6.59 -0.81 8.70
C ASN A 147 -7.07 -2.16 8.14
N LYS A 148 -6.23 -3.22 8.16
CA LYS A 148 -6.54 -4.51 7.53
C LYS A 148 -7.88 -5.13 7.94
N ASP A 149 -8.31 -4.92 9.18
CA ASP A 149 -9.53 -5.53 9.74
C ASP A 149 -10.79 -4.77 9.34
N SER A 150 -10.66 -3.54 8.83
CA SER A 150 -11.77 -2.65 8.49
C SER A 150 -11.88 -2.36 6.98
N CYS A 151 -10.99 -2.92 6.17
CA CYS A 151 -11.14 -2.88 4.72
C CYS A 151 -12.43 -3.58 4.28
N ILE A 152 -12.98 -3.15 3.15
CA ILE A 152 -14.23 -3.70 2.60
C ILE A 152 -14.03 -4.13 1.16
N LEU A 153 -14.85 -5.09 0.72
CA LEU A 153 -14.94 -5.44 -0.70
C LEU A 153 -15.88 -4.46 -1.38
N SER A 154 -15.33 -3.63 -2.27
CA SER A 154 -16.12 -2.79 -3.14
C SER A 154 -16.65 -3.58 -4.33
N THR A 155 -17.90 -3.29 -4.67
CA THR A 155 -18.54 -3.75 -5.91
C THR A 155 -18.89 -2.58 -6.83
N GLU A 156 -18.44 -1.38 -6.48
CA GLU A 156 -18.67 -0.18 -7.28
C GLU A 156 -17.82 -0.23 -8.55
N ASN A 157 -18.38 0.18 -9.68
CA ASN A 157 -17.67 0.16 -10.96
C ASN A 157 -16.52 1.17 -11.01
N SER A 158 -16.63 2.26 -10.24
CA SER A 158 -15.57 3.24 -10.06
C SER A 158 -14.47 2.75 -9.11
N ALA A 159 -14.59 1.57 -8.47
CA ALA A 159 -13.65 1.16 -7.44
C ALA A 159 -12.21 1.08 -7.95
N CYS A 160 -11.33 1.80 -7.26
CA CYS A 160 -9.91 1.87 -7.58
C CYS A 160 -9.14 0.67 -6.99
N GLY A 161 -8.86 -0.32 -7.84
CA GLY A 161 -7.89 -1.37 -7.56
C GLY A 161 -6.45 -0.96 -7.88
N ALA A 162 -5.48 -1.82 -7.53
CA ALA A 162 -4.08 -1.65 -7.93
C ALA A 162 -3.85 -1.73 -9.45
N ILE A 163 -4.87 -2.19 -10.18
CA ILE A 163 -5.02 -2.15 -11.63
C ILE A 163 -6.26 -1.25 -11.85
N PRO A 164 -6.17 -0.18 -12.67
CA PRO A 164 -7.37 0.56 -13.02
C PRO A 164 -8.39 -0.42 -13.62
N PRO A 165 -9.70 -0.25 -13.36
CA PRO A 165 -10.69 -1.06 -14.06
C PRO A 165 -10.37 -1.03 -15.55
N ALA A 166 -10.42 -2.18 -16.21
CA ALA A 166 -10.25 -2.22 -17.66
C ALA A 166 -11.22 -1.18 -18.23
N GLU A 167 -10.67 -0.15 -18.90
CA GLU A 167 -11.52 0.79 -19.62
C GLU A 167 -12.23 -0.04 -20.68
N ASN A 168 -13.53 -0.26 -20.50
CA ASN A 168 -14.27 -1.04 -21.46
C ASN A 168 -14.41 -0.23 -22.74
N ASP A 169 -13.89 -0.85 -23.79
CA ASP A 169 -13.93 -0.39 -25.16
C ASP A 169 -15.40 -0.33 -25.63
N ILE A 170 -15.91 0.88 -25.84
CA ILE A 170 -17.24 1.13 -26.40
C ILE A 170 -17.09 1.17 -27.92
N VAL A 171 -17.58 0.12 -28.59
CA VAL A 171 -17.70 0.14 -30.05
C VAL A 171 -18.88 1.03 -30.42
N LEU A 172 -18.66 2.06 -31.24
CA LEU A 172 -19.68 2.97 -31.71
C LEU A 172 -20.53 2.31 -32.80
N ASP A 173 -21.41 1.40 -32.41
CA ASP A 173 -22.33 0.68 -33.29
C ASP A 173 -23.82 1.01 -32.99
N GLN A 174 -24.70 0.43 -33.79
CA GLN A 174 -26.14 0.69 -33.73
C GLN A 174 -26.74 0.35 -32.35
N ASP A 175 -26.34 -0.77 -31.76
CA ASP A 175 -26.88 -1.21 -30.47
C ASP A 175 -26.37 -0.33 -29.33
N ASN A 176 -25.08 0.00 -29.37
CA ASN A 176 -24.46 0.81 -28.34
C ASN A 176 -24.93 2.26 -28.37
N LEU A 177 -25.12 2.86 -29.54
CA LEU A 177 -25.68 4.22 -29.62
C LEU A 177 -27.13 4.29 -29.10
N LEU A 178 -27.95 3.27 -29.34
CA LEU A 178 -29.29 3.17 -28.77
C LEU A 178 -29.26 2.95 -27.24
N ASN A 179 -28.29 2.17 -26.75
CA ASN A 179 -28.12 1.97 -25.31
C ASN A 179 -27.68 3.25 -24.61
N ILE A 180 -26.72 3.99 -25.17
CA ILE A 180 -26.33 5.32 -24.67
C ILE A 180 -27.54 6.24 -24.62
N HIS A 181 -28.40 6.25 -25.64
CA HIS A 181 -29.65 7.02 -25.61
C HIS A 181 -30.57 6.61 -24.46
N ASN A 182 -30.81 5.30 -24.29
CA ASN A 182 -31.69 4.79 -23.23
C ASN A 182 -31.18 5.14 -21.82
N LEU A 183 -29.86 5.20 -21.64
CA LEU A 183 -29.23 5.49 -20.34
C LEU A 183 -29.16 6.98 -20.04
N THR A 184 -28.91 7.82 -21.06
CA THR A 184 -28.63 9.25 -20.88
C THR A 184 -29.78 10.18 -21.26
N GLY A 185 -30.76 9.66 -22.01
CA GLY A 185 -31.79 10.46 -22.69
C GLY A 185 -31.25 11.30 -23.88
N ARG A 186 -29.95 11.18 -24.22
CA ARG A 186 -29.30 11.96 -25.28
C ARG A 186 -29.51 11.32 -26.66
N TYR A 187 -29.62 12.15 -27.68
CA TYR A 187 -29.89 11.71 -29.05
C TYR A 187 -28.58 11.69 -29.86
N VAL A 188 -27.88 10.56 -29.78
CA VAL A 188 -26.58 10.33 -30.43
C VAL A 188 -26.78 9.58 -31.74
N TYR A 189 -26.23 10.12 -32.83
CA TYR A 189 -26.46 9.60 -34.18
C TYR A 189 -25.17 9.42 -34.97
N GLU A 190 -25.09 8.32 -35.70
CA GLU A 190 -24.26 8.23 -36.90
C GLU A 190 -24.90 9.04 -38.04
N ILE A 191 -24.10 9.84 -38.74
CA ILE A 191 -24.56 10.70 -39.83
C ILE A 191 -24.34 10.05 -41.18
N GLN A 192 -25.43 9.90 -41.94
CA GLN A 192 -25.39 9.43 -43.34
C GLN A 192 -26.12 10.41 -44.26
N GLY A 193 -25.92 10.31 -45.56
CA GLY A 193 -26.66 11.12 -46.56
C GLY A 193 -26.10 12.52 -46.83
N LEU A 194 -25.00 12.90 -46.20
CA LEU A 194 -24.24 14.10 -46.58
C LEU A 194 -23.58 13.89 -47.96
N PRO A 195 -23.78 14.82 -48.92
CA PRO A 195 -23.16 14.73 -50.23
C PRO A 195 -21.68 15.14 -50.15
N VAL A 196 -20.87 14.68 -51.10
CA VAL A 196 -19.46 15.12 -51.28
C VAL A 196 -19.33 16.41 -52.10
N ILE A 197 -20.44 17.13 -52.30
CA ILE A 197 -20.50 18.40 -53.04
C ILE A 197 -21.02 19.53 -52.16
N ASP A 198 -20.44 20.71 -52.33
CA ASP A 198 -20.84 21.93 -51.65
C ASP A 198 -22.11 22.55 -52.26
N HIS A 199 -22.41 23.80 -51.89
CA HIS A 199 -23.58 24.50 -52.38
C HIS A 199 -23.42 25.10 -53.79
N GLN A 200 -22.23 25.01 -54.39
CA GLN A 200 -21.90 25.37 -55.76
C GLN A 200 -21.85 24.15 -56.71
N GLU A 201 -22.12 22.94 -56.20
CA GLU A 201 -21.90 21.66 -56.89
C GLU A 201 -20.42 21.29 -57.07
N ASP A 202 -19.51 21.91 -56.30
CA ASP A 202 -18.08 21.59 -56.29
C ASP A 202 -17.76 20.53 -55.23
N THR A 203 -16.76 19.67 -55.48
CA THR A 203 -16.37 18.61 -54.52
C THR A 203 -15.79 19.22 -53.23
N ILE A 204 -16.38 18.94 -52.06
CA ILE A 204 -16.02 19.55 -50.76
C ILE A 204 -14.56 19.26 -50.38
N THR A 205 -14.11 18.02 -50.58
CA THR A 205 -12.72 17.60 -50.36
C THR A 205 -12.31 16.59 -51.41
N HIS A 206 -11.57 17.02 -52.42
CA HIS A 206 -11.03 16.08 -53.40
C HIS A 206 -9.90 15.23 -52.74
N PRO A 207 -9.82 13.90 -52.95
CA PRO A 207 -8.83 13.02 -52.29
C PRO A 207 -7.35 13.36 -52.52
N CYS A 208 -7.06 14.16 -53.53
CA CYS A 208 -5.72 14.66 -53.84
C CYS A 208 -5.43 16.06 -53.29
N THR A 209 -6.31 16.62 -52.45
CA THR A 209 -6.12 17.95 -51.88
C THR A 209 -5.12 17.88 -50.73
N ALA A 210 -4.00 18.58 -50.86
CA ALA A 210 -2.91 18.56 -49.88
C ALA A 210 -3.39 18.95 -48.47
N ASP A 211 -3.01 18.13 -47.47
CA ASP A 211 -3.38 18.20 -46.04
C ASP A 211 -4.86 17.97 -45.70
N TRP A 212 -5.69 17.57 -46.66
CA TRP A 212 -7.09 17.24 -46.40
C TRP A 212 -7.32 15.76 -46.19
N ARG A 213 -8.23 15.45 -45.25
CA ARG A 213 -8.74 14.10 -44.98
C ARG A 213 -9.82 13.77 -45.99
N SER A 214 -9.63 12.67 -46.71
CA SER A 214 -10.67 12.05 -47.55
C SER A 214 -11.18 10.78 -46.88
N ARG A 215 -12.49 10.54 -46.96
CA ARG A 215 -13.15 9.39 -46.33
C ARG A 215 -13.64 8.42 -47.40
N TRP A 216 -13.45 7.13 -47.13
CA TRP A 216 -13.78 6.07 -48.08
C TRP A 216 -14.60 4.98 -47.40
N GLU A 217 -15.62 4.47 -48.08
CA GLU A 217 -16.46 3.36 -47.60
C GLU A 217 -16.34 2.15 -48.53
N VAL A 218 -16.31 0.95 -47.95
CA VAL A 218 -16.39 -0.30 -48.72
C VAL A 218 -17.78 -0.45 -49.33
N THR A 219 -17.86 -0.61 -50.65
CA THR A 219 -19.11 -0.76 -51.41
C THR A 219 -19.24 -2.18 -51.95
N GLU A 220 -20.41 -2.80 -51.78
CA GLU A 220 -20.68 -4.12 -52.36
C GLU A 220 -20.82 -4.03 -53.90
N GLY A 221 -19.89 -4.63 -54.63
CA GLY A 221 -19.91 -4.72 -56.11
C GLY A 221 -18.60 -4.33 -56.79
N ASP A 222 -18.59 -4.38 -58.12
CA ASP A 222 -17.44 -3.98 -58.95
C ASP A 222 -17.35 -2.44 -59.07
N CYS A 223 -16.15 -1.86 -58.94
CA CYS A 223 -15.92 -0.42 -59.10
C CYS A 223 -16.23 0.05 -60.53
N SER A 224 -17.33 0.79 -60.69
CA SER A 224 -17.94 1.06 -62.00
C SER A 224 -18.13 2.54 -62.35
N SER A 225 -17.92 3.50 -61.44
CA SER A 225 -18.01 4.93 -61.81
C SER A 225 -17.55 5.94 -60.76
N PRO A 226 -17.03 7.10 -61.21
CA PRO A 226 -15.91 7.25 -62.13
C PRO A 226 -14.62 6.65 -61.54
N ASN A 227 -13.97 5.80 -62.35
CA ASN A 227 -12.64 5.31 -62.03
C ASN A 227 -11.63 6.42 -62.30
N PRO A 228 -10.82 6.84 -61.31
CA PRO A 228 -9.85 7.89 -61.51
C PRO A 228 -8.73 7.42 -62.45
N ASN A 229 -7.95 8.37 -62.97
CA ASN A 229 -6.83 8.04 -63.85
C ASN A 229 -5.79 7.14 -63.14
N SER A 230 -5.00 6.40 -63.92
CA SER A 230 -4.06 5.41 -63.38
C SER A 230 -2.99 5.99 -62.44
N GLN A 231 -2.67 7.28 -62.55
CA GLN A 231 -1.73 7.96 -61.64
C GLN A 231 -2.38 8.23 -60.28
N MET A 232 -3.63 8.73 -60.27
CA MET A 232 -4.41 8.92 -59.05
C MET A 232 -4.67 7.59 -58.34
N VAL A 233 -5.04 6.53 -59.07
CA VAL A 233 -5.19 5.18 -58.50
C VAL A 233 -3.90 4.74 -57.80
N SER A 234 -2.74 4.91 -58.46
CA SER A 234 -1.45 4.55 -57.85
C SER A 234 -1.12 5.38 -56.60
N ALA A 235 -1.45 6.68 -56.59
CA ALA A 235 -1.25 7.55 -55.44
C ALA A 235 -2.13 7.14 -54.25
N LEU A 236 -3.42 6.91 -54.50
CA LEU A 236 -4.39 6.51 -53.49
C LEU A 236 -4.10 5.11 -52.95
N HIS A 237 -3.71 4.14 -53.80
CA HIS A 237 -3.27 2.82 -53.33
C HIS A 237 -2.04 2.92 -52.40
N GLY A 238 -1.10 3.82 -52.73
CA GLY A 238 0.05 4.09 -51.88
C GLY A 238 -0.31 4.70 -50.52
N LEU A 239 -1.38 5.48 -50.46
CA LEU A 239 -1.91 6.06 -49.21
C LEU A 239 -2.74 5.05 -48.41
N PHE A 240 -3.58 4.26 -49.07
CA PHE A 240 -4.33 3.16 -48.45
C PHE A 240 -3.42 2.13 -47.81
N ALA A 241 -2.30 1.78 -48.46
CA ALA A 241 -1.29 0.87 -47.90
C ALA A 241 -0.52 1.45 -46.70
N LYS A 242 -0.54 2.77 -46.52
CA LYS A 242 0.11 3.48 -45.40
C LYS A 242 -0.86 3.88 -44.29
N SER A 243 -2.16 3.86 -44.55
CA SER A 243 -3.17 4.23 -43.55
C SER A 243 -3.19 3.19 -42.44
N GLY A 244 -3.00 3.65 -41.21
CA GLY A 244 -3.14 2.84 -39.99
C GLY A 244 -4.57 2.77 -39.47
N ASP A 245 -5.56 3.27 -40.24
CA ASP A 245 -6.96 3.30 -39.84
C ASP A 245 -7.58 1.89 -39.93
N THR A 246 -8.03 1.39 -38.77
CA THR A 246 -8.56 0.03 -38.58
C THR A 246 -10.09 -0.02 -38.52
N ASN A 247 -10.79 1.08 -38.79
CA ASN A 247 -12.25 1.09 -38.78
C ASN A 247 -12.82 0.07 -39.81
N PRO A 248 -13.85 -0.72 -39.44
CA PRO A 248 -14.36 -1.81 -40.29
C PRO A 248 -15.25 -1.34 -41.45
N TYR A 249 -15.80 -0.13 -41.41
CA TYR A 249 -16.75 0.38 -42.40
C TYR A 249 -16.16 1.46 -43.30
N ILE A 250 -15.25 2.25 -42.75
CA ILE A 250 -14.66 3.40 -43.43
C ILE A 250 -13.16 3.43 -43.28
N ARG A 251 -12.51 4.21 -44.14
CA ARG A 251 -11.09 4.49 -44.05
C ARG A 251 -10.83 5.95 -44.37
N ASP A 252 -10.20 6.63 -43.43
CA ASP A 252 -9.69 7.98 -43.64
C ASP A 252 -8.25 7.90 -44.17
N ILE A 253 -7.96 8.70 -45.20
CA ILE A 253 -6.60 8.92 -45.69
C ILE A 253 -6.38 10.42 -45.86
N THR A 254 -5.18 10.87 -45.53
CA THR A 254 -4.77 12.27 -45.70
C THR A 254 -3.78 12.38 -46.84
N PHE A 255 -4.02 13.30 -47.78
CA PHE A 255 -3.09 13.52 -48.88
C PHE A 255 -1.92 14.41 -48.43
N PRO A 256 -0.66 13.99 -48.60
CA PRO A 256 0.48 14.77 -48.08
C PRO A 256 0.75 16.01 -48.93
N THR A 257 1.20 17.09 -48.27
CA THR A 257 1.69 18.32 -48.90
C THR A 257 2.75 18.15 -49.99
N SER A 258 3.57 17.09 -49.95
CA SER A 258 4.63 16.87 -50.93
C SER A 258 5.03 15.39 -51.06
N GLY A 259 5.62 15.03 -52.21
CA GLY A 259 6.20 13.69 -52.43
C GLY A 259 5.28 12.65 -53.07
N ILE A 260 4.00 12.96 -53.28
CA ILE A 260 3.05 12.12 -54.03
C ILE A 260 2.38 12.97 -55.11
N ASP A 261 2.45 12.53 -56.36
CA ASP A 261 1.80 13.18 -57.50
C ASP A 261 0.50 12.45 -57.83
N CYS A 262 -0.62 13.17 -57.81
CA CYS A 262 -1.95 12.62 -58.12
C CYS A 262 -2.32 12.73 -59.62
N GLY A 263 -1.42 13.25 -60.46
CA GLY A 263 -1.70 13.55 -61.87
C GLY A 263 -2.64 14.75 -62.06
N SER A 264 -2.98 15.06 -63.31
CA SER A 264 -4.00 16.06 -63.64
C SER A 264 -5.40 15.47 -63.47
N TYR A 265 -6.21 16.08 -62.61
CA TYR A 265 -7.61 15.69 -62.35
C TYR A 265 -8.56 16.88 -62.55
N GLU A 266 -9.80 16.61 -62.93
CA GLU A 266 -10.87 17.62 -62.99
C GLU A 266 -11.58 17.63 -61.62
N MET A 267 -11.82 18.83 -61.07
CA MET A 267 -12.30 19.01 -59.68
C MET A 267 -13.79 18.60 -59.47
N TYR A 268 -14.44 18.07 -60.51
CA TYR A 268 -15.88 17.77 -60.59
C TYR A 268 -16.21 16.27 -60.55
N ASP A 269 -15.23 15.37 -60.35
CA ASP A 269 -15.51 13.93 -60.21
C ASP A 269 -16.08 13.64 -58.81
N VAL A 270 -17.41 13.70 -58.71
CA VAL A 270 -18.15 13.63 -57.44
C VAL A 270 -18.08 12.24 -56.80
N GLU A 271 -18.04 11.15 -57.57
CA GLU A 271 -18.10 9.78 -57.05
C GLU A 271 -16.84 8.98 -57.41
N ILE A 272 -15.76 9.11 -56.67
CA ILE A 272 -14.50 8.42 -57.00
C ILE A 272 -14.52 7.01 -56.40
N GLN A 273 -14.28 5.99 -57.23
CA GLN A 273 -14.14 4.59 -56.80
C GLN A 273 -12.76 4.04 -57.10
N ILE A 274 -12.18 3.30 -56.15
CA ILE A 274 -10.91 2.58 -56.33
C ILE A 274 -11.02 1.13 -55.85
N GLU A 275 -10.34 0.22 -56.54
CA GLU A 275 -10.27 -1.19 -56.15
C GLU A 275 -8.99 -1.45 -55.35
N TYR A 276 -9.12 -1.82 -54.07
CA TYR A 276 -7.98 -2.10 -53.20
C TYR A 276 -8.22 -3.40 -52.43
N ASN A 277 -7.28 -4.35 -52.48
CA ASN A 277 -7.39 -5.69 -51.88
C ASN A 277 -8.66 -6.48 -52.27
N SER A 278 -9.10 -6.39 -53.53
CA SER A 278 -10.32 -7.03 -54.05
C SER A 278 -11.62 -6.48 -53.47
N GLU A 279 -11.59 -5.31 -52.84
CA GLU A 279 -12.76 -4.57 -52.35
C GLU A 279 -12.88 -3.25 -53.09
N CYS A 280 -14.12 -2.83 -53.37
CA CYS A 280 -14.37 -1.53 -53.97
C CYS A 280 -14.56 -0.46 -52.89
N TRP A 281 -13.77 0.61 -52.96
CA TRP A 281 -13.82 1.73 -52.03
C TRP A 281 -14.38 2.96 -52.73
N THR A 282 -15.46 3.53 -52.20
CA THR A 282 -16.11 4.74 -52.72
C THR A 282 -15.79 5.93 -51.83
N HIS A 283 -15.39 7.04 -52.43
CA HIS A 283 -15.15 8.30 -51.73
C HIS A 283 -16.47 8.90 -51.20
N LYS A 284 -16.48 9.30 -49.94
CA LYS A 284 -17.64 9.82 -49.20
C LYS A 284 -17.29 11.12 -48.48
N HIS A 285 -18.33 11.78 -47.95
CA HIS A 285 -18.17 13.04 -47.23
C HIS A 285 -17.25 12.84 -46.02
N PRO A 286 -16.37 13.78 -45.65
CA PRO A 286 -15.51 13.63 -44.49
C PRO A 286 -16.25 13.35 -43.20
N GLU A 287 -17.52 13.77 -43.08
CA GLU A 287 -18.37 13.50 -41.91
C GLU A 287 -19.34 12.32 -42.10
N TYR A 288 -19.26 11.61 -43.22
CA TYR A 288 -20.04 10.40 -43.44
C TYR A 288 -19.65 9.33 -42.42
N ARG A 289 -20.64 8.75 -41.73
CA ARG A 289 -20.46 7.82 -40.60
C ARG A 289 -19.73 8.37 -39.38
N SER A 290 -19.55 9.69 -39.28
CA SER A 290 -19.19 10.30 -38.00
C SER A 290 -20.37 10.21 -37.02
N VAL A 291 -20.08 10.04 -35.74
CA VAL A 291 -21.04 9.96 -34.65
C VAL A 291 -21.03 11.28 -33.87
N TYR A 292 -22.21 11.85 -33.69
CA TYR A 292 -22.42 13.13 -33.01
C TYR A 292 -23.54 13.02 -31.97
N ASP A 293 -23.38 13.71 -30.84
CA ASP A 293 -24.51 14.07 -29.99
C ASP A 293 -25.27 15.24 -30.67
N MET A 294 -26.46 14.94 -31.18
CA MET A 294 -27.34 15.90 -31.84
C MET A 294 -28.53 16.31 -30.95
N THR A 295 -28.46 16.07 -29.63
CA THR A 295 -29.53 16.41 -28.68
C THR A 295 -29.97 17.87 -28.84
N TYR A 296 -29.05 18.79 -29.15
CA TYR A 296 -29.36 20.19 -29.44
C TYR A 296 -30.52 20.36 -30.43
N TRP A 297 -30.54 19.60 -31.52
CA TRP A 297 -31.55 19.69 -32.59
C TRP A 297 -32.88 19.00 -32.28
N THR A 298 -33.02 18.36 -31.12
CA THR A 298 -34.27 17.73 -30.70
C THR A 298 -35.21 18.69 -29.97
N ARG A 299 -34.70 19.86 -29.57
CA ARG A 299 -35.45 20.91 -28.86
C ARG A 299 -36.40 21.64 -29.82
N ASP A 300 -37.52 22.12 -29.31
CA ASP A 300 -38.63 22.62 -30.14
C ASP A 300 -38.29 23.87 -30.98
N ASP A 301 -37.30 24.65 -30.55
CA ASP A 301 -36.92 25.94 -31.14
C ASP A 301 -35.59 25.93 -31.90
N THR A 302 -34.80 24.86 -31.80
CA THR A 302 -33.44 24.77 -32.36
C THR A 302 -33.38 24.19 -33.78
N HIS A 303 -34.43 23.46 -34.18
CA HIS A 303 -34.57 22.94 -35.54
C HIS A 303 -35.96 23.30 -36.09
N ILE A 304 -36.01 23.97 -37.25
CA ILE A 304 -37.25 24.53 -37.81
C ILE A 304 -38.32 23.45 -38.08
N GLY A 305 -37.89 22.22 -38.36
CA GLY A 305 -38.78 21.08 -38.57
C GLY A 305 -39.54 20.67 -37.29
N ASN A 306 -39.02 21.00 -36.11
CA ASN A 306 -39.64 20.63 -34.84
C ASN A 306 -40.85 21.53 -34.57
N ARG A 307 -40.70 22.85 -34.81
CA ARG A 307 -41.81 23.80 -34.74
C ARG A 307 -42.91 23.47 -35.75
N ILE A 308 -42.54 23.16 -36.98
CA ILE A 308 -43.50 22.73 -38.01
C ILE A 308 -44.17 21.42 -37.58
N ALA A 309 -43.44 20.46 -37.01
CA ALA A 309 -44.03 19.23 -36.52
C ALA A 309 -45.05 19.51 -35.40
N ALA A 310 -44.71 20.38 -34.43
CA ALA A 310 -45.59 20.78 -33.35
C ALA A 310 -46.86 21.52 -33.85
N ASP A 311 -46.71 22.49 -34.76
CA ASP A 311 -47.82 23.28 -35.33
C ASP A 311 -48.84 22.41 -36.11
N PHE A 312 -48.41 21.24 -36.58
CA PHE A 312 -49.22 20.31 -37.36
C PHE A 312 -49.47 18.96 -36.67
N ASP A 313 -49.19 18.86 -35.36
CA ASP A 313 -49.35 17.65 -34.54
C ASP A 313 -48.66 16.40 -35.14
N ARG A 314 -47.42 16.58 -35.60
CA ARG A 314 -46.54 15.53 -36.16
C ARG A 314 -45.41 15.22 -35.20
N TYR A 315 -44.85 14.02 -35.32
CA TYR A 315 -43.69 13.60 -34.52
C TYR A 315 -42.46 14.47 -34.82
N ASN A 316 -41.63 14.71 -33.80
CA ASN A 316 -40.39 15.47 -33.96
C ASN A 316 -39.47 14.76 -34.98
N PRO A 317 -39.08 15.43 -36.07
CA PRO A 317 -38.40 14.79 -37.20
C PRO A 317 -36.98 14.31 -36.86
N ILE A 318 -36.37 14.83 -35.80
CA ILE A 318 -35.04 14.41 -35.34
C ILE A 318 -35.19 13.23 -34.37
N LYS A 319 -36.11 13.32 -33.41
CA LYS A 319 -36.34 12.24 -32.43
C LYS A 319 -36.87 10.96 -33.07
N LYS A 320 -37.59 11.08 -34.20
CA LYS A 320 -38.21 9.96 -34.93
C LYS A 320 -37.26 8.79 -35.17
N PHE A 321 -36.01 9.05 -35.53
CA PHE A 321 -35.07 8.00 -35.91
C PHE A 321 -34.83 7.00 -34.77
N ILE A 322 -34.63 7.49 -33.54
CA ILE A 322 -34.47 6.62 -32.37
C ILE A 322 -35.83 6.15 -31.87
N ASP A 323 -36.76 7.08 -31.61
CA ASP A 323 -37.99 6.76 -30.88
C ASP A 323 -38.96 5.86 -31.67
N LEU A 324 -39.07 6.08 -32.98
CA LEU A 324 -40.00 5.36 -33.85
C LEU A 324 -39.31 4.34 -34.74
N ASP A 325 -38.19 4.73 -35.36
CA ASP A 325 -37.50 3.87 -36.33
C ASP A 325 -36.47 2.94 -35.65
N GLN A 326 -36.22 3.10 -34.34
CA GLN A 326 -35.26 2.31 -33.55
C GLN A 326 -33.88 2.24 -34.22
N SER A 327 -33.46 3.38 -34.78
CA SER A 327 -32.22 3.54 -35.54
C SER A 327 -31.40 4.70 -34.97
N ALA A 328 -30.11 4.46 -34.76
CA ALA A 328 -29.13 5.46 -34.37
C ALA A 328 -28.43 6.05 -35.61
N THR A 329 -28.99 5.81 -36.80
CA THR A 329 -28.55 6.42 -38.05
C THR A 329 -29.49 7.56 -38.40
N LEU A 330 -28.95 8.78 -38.45
CA LEU A 330 -29.66 9.93 -38.97
C LEU A 330 -29.29 10.11 -40.44
N HIS A 331 -30.27 9.92 -41.32
CA HIS A 331 -30.13 10.21 -42.74
C HIS A 331 -30.36 11.70 -42.99
N PHE A 332 -29.27 12.43 -43.17
CA PHE A 332 -29.29 13.83 -43.54
C PHE A 332 -29.85 13.96 -44.97
N PRO A 333 -30.95 14.72 -45.17
CA PRO A 333 -31.60 14.75 -46.46
C PRO A 333 -30.79 15.59 -47.47
N ALA A 334 -30.57 15.03 -48.65
CA ALA A 334 -29.94 15.73 -49.78
C ALA A 334 -30.73 16.98 -50.22
N TYR A 335 -32.04 17.03 -49.94
CA TYR A 335 -32.93 18.14 -50.26
C TYR A 335 -33.93 18.39 -49.11
N HIS A 336 -34.11 19.66 -48.71
CA HIS A 336 -35.07 20.05 -47.68
C HIS A 336 -35.95 21.24 -48.16
N PRO A 337 -37.28 21.13 -48.18
CA PRO A 337 -38.14 22.15 -48.78
C PRO A 337 -38.54 23.25 -47.77
N THR A 338 -37.75 24.32 -47.60
CA THR A 338 -38.25 25.57 -46.98
C THR A 338 -37.47 26.83 -47.41
N LEU A 339 -38.20 27.76 -48.06
CA LEU A 339 -38.03 29.22 -48.18
C LEU A 339 -36.65 29.82 -48.54
N GLY A 340 -36.29 29.79 -49.82
CA GLY A 340 -35.31 30.70 -50.44
C GLY A 340 -34.13 30.00 -51.11
N SER A 341 -33.83 30.40 -52.35
CA SER A 341 -33.09 29.61 -53.36
C SER A 341 -31.60 29.32 -53.10
N ASN A 342 -31.03 29.71 -51.95
CA ASN A 342 -29.62 29.45 -51.63
C ASN A 342 -29.40 28.53 -50.40
N PHE A 343 -30.46 28.07 -49.72
CA PHE A 343 -30.36 27.24 -48.49
C PHE A 343 -30.83 25.78 -48.68
N ASN A 344 -31.01 25.35 -49.94
CA ASN A 344 -31.53 24.02 -50.26
C ASN A 344 -30.45 22.91 -50.33
N HIS A 345 -29.16 23.25 -50.28
CA HIS A 345 -28.07 22.26 -50.26
C HIS A 345 -27.83 21.67 -48.87
N ALA A 346 -27.59 20.36 -48.80
CA ALA A 346 -27.33 19.65 -47.55
C ALA A 346 -26.06 20.14 -46.86
N GLU A 347 -25.01 20.44 -47.61
CA GLU A 347 -23.72 20.85 -47.03
C GLU A 347 -23.77 22.20 -46.34
N ALA A 348 -24.35 23.22 -46.98
CA ALA A 348 -24.50 24.54 -46.35
C ALA A 348 -25.32 24.46 -45.05
N ARG A 349 -26.26 23.51 -44.92
CA ARG A 349 -26.99 23.27 -43.67
C ARG A 349 -26.12 22.59 -42.62
N TRP A 350 -25.29 21.65 -43.03
CA TRP A 350 -24.35 20.98 -42.15
C TRP A 350 -23.31 21.96 -41.59
N GLU A 351 -22.60 22.71 -42.44
CA GLU A 351 -21.57 23.68 -42.03
C GLU A 351 -22.08 24.74 -41.05
N MET A 352 -23.32 25.23 -41.25
CA MET A 352 -23.92 26.23 -40.35
C MET A 352 -24.28 25.68 -38.97
N ASN A 353 -24.41 24.36 -38.82
CA ASN A 353 -24.96 23.76 -37.59
C ASN A 353 -24.02 22.77 -36.91
N VAL A 354 -22.99 22.26 -37.60
CA VAL A 354 -22.06 21.26 -37.05
C VAL A 354 -21.37 21.73 -35.77
N ALA A 355 -21.12 23.04 -35.64
CA ALA A 355 -20.56 23.64 -34.43
C ALA A 355 -21.47 23.49 -33.18
N HIS A 356 -22.74 23.15 -33.35
CA HIS A 356 -23.68 22.88 -32.26
C HIS A 356 -23.77 21.41 -31.86
N PHE A 357 -23.07 20.51 -32.56
CA PHE A 357 -23.05 19.08 -32.25
C PHE A 357 -21.72 18.71 -31.60
N LYS A 358 -21.78 17.82 -30.61
CA LYS A 358 -20.56 17.31 -29.98
C LYS A 358 -20.10 16.06 -30.73
N TYR A 359 -18.89 16.10 -31.27
CA TYR A 359 -18.29 14.95 -31.94
C TYR A 359 -17.95 13.87 -30.91
N VAL A 360 -18.38 12.63 -31.17
CA VAL A 360 -18.17 11.48 -30.27
C VAL A 360 -17.09 10.55 -30.83
N GLY A 361 -17.09 10.32 -32.15
CA GLY A 361 -16.17 9.39 -32.82
C GLY A 361 -16.69 9.01 -34.21
N ARG A 362 -16.25 7.88 -34.76
CA ARG A 362 -16.79 7.35 -36.03
C ARG A 362 -17.48 6.01 -35.81
N PHE A 363 -18.51 5.73 -36.58
CA PHE A 363 -19.25 4.49 -36.44
C PHE A 363 -18.35 3.29 -36.75
N GLY A 364 -18.34 2.31 -35.86
CA GLY A 364 -17.41 1.18 -35.86
C GLY A 364 -16.03 1.45 -35.23
N ASP A 365 -15.73 2.68 -34.80
CA ASP A 365 -14.56 2.92 -33.94
C ASP A 365 -14.82 2.37 -32.54
N THR A 366 -13.73 1.97 -31.89
CA THR A 366 -13.71 1.66 -30.48
C THR A 366 -13.20 2.88 -29.71
N ILE A 367 -14.02 3.43 -28.83
CA ILE A 367 -13.66 4.57 -27.96
C ILE A 367 -13.74 4.16 -26.50
N ARG A 368 -13.10 4.92 -25.61
CA ARG A 368 -13.17 4.67 -24.17
C ARG A 368 -14.18 5.59 -23.52
N PHE A 369 -14.69 5.20 -22.36
CA PHE A 369 -15.64 6.03 -21.59
C PHE A 369 -15.10 7.45 -21.33
N ARG A 370 -13.80 7.60 -21.04
CA ARG A 370 -13.17 8.91 -20.85
C ARG A 370 -13.15 9.79 -22.11
N ASP A 371 -13.21 9.19 -23.29
CA ASP A 371 -13.16 9.88 -24.58
C ASP A 371 -14.57 10.36 -25.00
N LEU A 372 -15.62 9.97 -24.28
CA LEU A 372 -16.98 10.48 -24.48
C LEU A 372 -17.08 11.97 -24.12
N PRO A 373 -17.93 12.75 -24.81
CA PRO A 373 -18.34 14.07 -24.35
C PRO A 373 -18.95 14.03 -22.94
N ASN A 374 -18.79 15.10 -22.16
CA ASN A 374 -19.24 15.17 -20.76
C ASN A 374 -20.73 14.87 -20.58
N GLU A 375 -21.57 15.24 -21.54
CA GLU A 375 -23.02 14.99 -21.52
C GLU A 375 -23.37 13.50 -21.58
N LEU A 376 -22.44 12.67 -22.07
CA LEU A 376 -22.55 11.21 -22.20
C LEU A 376 -21.79 10.46 -21.09
N LYS A 377 -20.93 11.12 -20.31
CA LYS A 377 -20.19 10.56 -19.17
C LYS A 377 -21.05 10.43 -17.91
N GLN A 378 -22.20 9.78 -18.03
CA GLN A 378 -23.10 9.54 -16.89
C GLN A 378 -22.76 8.23 -16.18
N GLU A 379 -23.06 8.17 -14.88
CA GLU A 379 -22.89 6.98 -14.04
C GLU A 379 -23.59 5.76 -14.67
N ALA A 380 -24.82 5.93 -15.18
CA ALA A 380 -25.58 4.88 -15.85
C ALA A 380 -24.89 4.32 -17.11
N VAL A 381 -24.16 5.16 -17.87
CA VAL A 381 -23.38 4.72 -19.05
C VAL A 381 -22.15 3.95 -18.61
N SER A 382 -21.45 4.44 -17.59
CA SER A 382 -20.34 3.72 -16.97
C SER A 382 -20.79 2.35 -16.48
N GLU A 383 -21.93 2.24 -15.78
CA GLU A 383 -22.48 0.99 -15.26
C GLU A 383 -22.83 -0.02 -16.36
N TYR A 384 -23.53 0.42 -17.41
CA TYR A 384 -23.99 -0.46 -18.48
C TYR A 384 -22.84 -1.07 -19.27
N TYR A 385 -21.86 -0.25 -19.66
CA TYR A 385 -20.68 -0.71 -20.40
C TYR A 385 -19.66 -1.40 -19.49
N SER A 386 -19.79 -1.27 -18.17
CA SER A 386 -19.07 -2.09 -17.19
C SER A 386 -19.71 -3.48 -16.99
N ALA A 387 -21.00 -3.64 -17.31
CA ALA A 387 -21.79 -4.86 -17.04
C ALA A 387 -21.76 -5.92 -18.17
N GLY A 388 -20.87 -5.77 -19.15
CA GLY A 388 -20.70 -6.66 -20.30
C GLY A 388 -19.96 -7.98 -20.00
N ASP A 389 -19.95 -8.44 -18.76
CA ASP A 389 -19.80 -9.86 -18.44
C ASP A 389 -20.54 -10.08 -17.11
N GLY A 390 -21.19 -11.23 -16.96
CA GLY A 390 -21.88 -11.59 -15.72
C GLY A 390 -20.91 -11.94 -14.59
N GLN A 391 -20.00 -11.04 -14.25
CA GLN A 391 -19.18 -11.10 -13.05
C GLN A 391 -19.54 -9.93 -12.13
N SER A 392 -19.84 -10.28 -10.88
CA SER A 392 -20.04 -9.37 -9.76
C SER A 392 -18.99 -8.24 -9.78
N GLY A 393 -19.47 -6.99 -9.72
CA GLY A 393 -18.68 -5.77 -9.93
C GLY A 393 -17.32 -5.76 -9.24
N SER A 394 -16.33 -5.18 -9.92
CA SER A 394 -14.92 -4.83 -9.61
C SER A 394 -14.13 -5.61 -8.53
N GLY A 395 -14.75 -6.09 -7.46
CA GLY A 395 -14.21 -7.01 -6.47
C GLY A 395 -12.99 -6.43 -5.78
N VAL A 396 -12.89 -5.11 -5.67
CA VAL A 396 -11.68 -4.45 -5.18
C VAL A 396 -11.72 -4.35 -3.67
N VAL A 397 -10.62 -4.69 -2.99
CA VAL A 397 -10.48 -4.38 -1.55
C VAL A 397 -10.11 -2.90 -1.39
N VAL A 398 -10.96 -2.14 -0.73
CA VAL A 398 -10.74 -0.72 -0.41
C VAL A 398 -10.57 -0.52 1.09
N CYS A 399 -9.67 0.39 1.48
CA CYS A 399 -9.32 0.64 2.86
C CYS A 399 -9.21 2.15 3.16
N GLY A 400 -9.52 2.53 4.40
CA GLY A 400 -9.28 3.87 4.94
C GLY A 400 -8.03 3.95 5.82
N SER A 401 -7.67 5.14 6.28
CA SER A 401 -6.51 5.36 7.16
C SER A 401 -6.86 6.19 8.41
N PRO A 402 -6.06 6.11 9.49
CA PRO A 402 -6.29 6.93 10.68
C PRO A 402 -6.06 8.42 10.39
N GLY A 403 -7.04 9.27 10.74
CA GLY A 403 -6.93 10.72 10.60
C GLY A 403 -7.29 11.27 9.22
N GLU A 404 -7.64 10.41 8.26
CA GLU A 404 -8.03 10.81 6.90
C GLU A 404 -9.52 11.19 6.85
N ILE A 405 -9.77 12.43 7.27
CA ILE A 405 -11.09 13.06 7.32
C ILE A 405 -11.21 14.15 6.26
N SER A 406 -12.45 14.44 5.87
CA SER A 406 -12.76 15.53 4.96
C SER A 406 -12.37 16.88 5.58
N ASN A 407 -11.97 17.83 4.74
CA ASN A 407 -11.77 19.19 5.20
C ASN A 407 -13.09 19.77 5.70
N ASN A 408 -13.06 20.51 6.81
CA ASN A 408 -14.22 21.28 7.24
C ASN A 408 -14.16 22.66 6.55
N PRO A 409 -15.04 22.96 5.59
CA PRO A 409 -15.00 24.22 4.83
C PRO A 409 -15.37 25.45 5.67
N TYR A 410 -15.90 25.28 6.89
CA TYR A 410 -16.18 26.40 7.81
C TYR A 410 -14.94 26.88 8.55
N ASN A 411 -13.90 26.04 8.62
CA ASN A 411 -12.65 26.46 9.22
C ASN A 411 -11.86 27.25 8.17
N ASP A 412 -11.31 28.39 8.59
CA ASP A 412 -10.47 29.23 7.76
C ASP A 412 -9.37 28.39 7.07
N ASN A 413 -9.02 28.68 5.82
CA ASN A 413 -7.93 28.00 5.09
C ASN A 413 -6.63 28.19 5.86
N THR A 414 -6.35 27.26 6.76
CA THR A 414 -5.29 27.41 7.74
C THR A 414 -3.92 27.16 7.14
N PHE A 415 -3.88 26.41 6.03
CA PHE A 415 -2.70 25.72 5.57
C PHE A 415 -2.63 25.71 4.03
N SER A 416 -1.46 26.07 3.50
CA SER A 416 -1.24 26.14 2.05
C SER A 416 -1.05 24.72 1.50
N VAL A 417 -1.86 24.33 0.52
CA VAL A 417 -1.59 23.14 -0.28
C VAL A 417 -0.73 23.57 -1.46
N SER A 418 0.34 22.84 -1.76
CA SER A 418 1.09 23.07 -2.98
C SER A 418 0.12 22.97 -4.16
N VAL A 419 -0.05 24.06 -4.91
CA VAL A 419 -0.69 24.13 -6.24
C VAL A 419 0.41 24.41 -7.27
N ASP A 420 0.20 24.16 -8.57
CA ASP A 420 1.26 24.13 -9.61
C ASP A 420 2.32 25.24 -9.56
N GLU A 421 3.50 24.97 -10.16
CA GLU A 421 4.74 25.79 -10.22
C GLU A 421 4.59 27.26 -10.64
N ASP A 422 3.38 27.65 -10.98
CA ASP A 422 3.06 28.80 -11.79
C ASP A 422 2.04 29.72 -11.04
N TRP A 423 1.68 29.35 -9.80
CA TRP A 423 1.21 30.26 -8.75
C TRP A 423 2.31 30.39 -7.70
N ASP A 424 2.93 31.56 -7.63
CA ASP A 424 3.70 32.01 -6.47
C ASP A 424 2.72 32.17 -5.28
N VAL A 425 2.38 31.07 -4.61
CA VAL A 425 2.20 31.16 -3.15
C VAL A 425 3.63 31.24 -2.61
N GLU A 426 4.10 32.48 -2.51
CA GLU A 426 5.47 32.88 -2.21
C GLU A 426 6.20 31.90 -1.26
N SER A 427 7.06 31.05 -1.83
CA SER A 427 8.13 30.28 -1.18
C SER A 427 7.76 29.08 -0.28
N SER A 428 8.60 28.04 -0.39
CA SER A 428 8.71 26.88 0.52
C SER A 428 8.78 27.22 2.01
N THR A 429 9.01 28.48 2.38
CA THR A 429 9.13 28.92 3.77
C THR A 429 7.82 28.86 4.57
N TRP A 430 6.66 28.86 3.89
CA TRP A 430 5.36 28.72 4.58
C TRP A 430 5.03 27.27 4.95
N MET A 431 5.37 26.28 4.11
CA MET A 431 5.12 24.87 4.44
C MET A 431 6.01 24.40 5.59
N GLU A 432 7.28 24.84 5.64
CA GLU A 432 8.18 24.61 6.77
C GLU A 432 7.57 25.10 8.10
N THR A 433 6.91 26.24 8.08
CA THR A 433 6.28 26.83 9.29
C THR A 433 4.85 26.35 9.56
N GLN A 434 4.25 25.63 8.62
CA GLN A 434 2.89 25.10 8.71
C GLN A 434 2.76 24.04 9.81
N LYS A 435 3.62 23.01 9.80
CA LYS A 435 3.66 21.95 10.81
C LYS A 435 3.78 22.51 12.24
N ASN A 436 4.61 23.54 12.37
CA ASN A 436 4.90 24.26 13.61
C ASN A 436 3.67 25.04 14.11
N SER A 437 2.92 25.64 13.19
CA SER A 437 1.69 26.37 13.47
C SER A 437 0.55 25.42 13.86
N VAL A 438 0.39 24.28 13.17
CA VAL A 438 -0.59 23.23 13.51
C VAL A 438 -0.40 22.78 14.96
N TRP A 439 0.82 22.39 15.31
CA TRP A 439 1.15 21.94 16.66
C TRP A 439 0.87 23.04 17.71
N THR A 440 1.29 24.27 17.43
CA THR A 440 1.09 25.42 18.34
C THR A 440 -0.39 25.65 18.61
N MET A 441 -1.22 25.62 17.57
CA MET A 441 -2.66 25.82 17.71
C MET A 441 -3.31 24.71 18.55
N ILE A 442 -2.94 23.45 18.33
CA ILE A 442 -3.42 22.33 19.15
C ILE A 442 -2.96 22.49 20.60
N ALA A 443 -1.69 22.82 20.83
CA ALA A 443 -1.13 23.01 22.17
C ALA A 443 -1.83 24.15 22.94
N VAL A 444 -2.12 25.26 22.28
CA VAL A 444 -2.76 26.44 22.89
C VAL A 444 -4.26 26.24 23.09
N THR A 445 -4.97 25.62 22.16
CA THR A 445 -6.46 25.61 22.16
C THR A 445 -7.10 24.30 22.61
N SER A 446 -6.42 23.16 22.48
CA SER A 446 -7.04 21.87 22.81
C SER A 446 -7.37 21.71 24.30
N LEU A 447 -8.48 21.04 24.59
CA LEU A 447 -8.94 20.70 25.94
C LEU A 447 -8.18 19.51 26.54
N ASP A 448 -7.61 18.63 25.71
CA ASP A 448 -7.00 17.37 26.13
C ASP A 448 -5.49 17.48 26.46
N GLN A 449 -5.13 18.50 27.24
CA GLN A 449 -3.73 18.89 27.50
C GLN A 449 -2.83 17.76 28.01
N LEU A 450 -3.33 16.82 28.80
CA LEU A 450 -2.52 15.68 29.24
C LEU A 450 -2.11 14.77 28.06
N ARG A 451 -3.01 14.57 27.08
CA ARG A 451 -2.72 13.82 25.86
C ARG A 451 -1.63 14.52 25.06
N GLN A 452 -1.79 15.83 24.83
CA GLN A 452 -0.81 16.63 24.09
C GLN A 452 0.55 16.68 24.80
N ARG A 453 0.55 16.77 26.13
CA ARG A 453 1.78 16.73 26.94
C ARG A 453 2.48 15.39 26.82
N MET A 454 1.73 14.28 26.85
CA MET A 454 2.27 12.95 26.67
C MET A 454 2.79 12.74 25.24
N ALA A 455 2.07 13.20 24.22
CA ALA A 455 2.50 13.14 22.83
C ALA A 455 3.81 13.91 22.61
N PHE A 456 3.92 15.12 23.17
CA PHE A 456 5.16 15.91 23.13
C PHE A 456 6.31 15.29 23.92
N ALA A 457 6.03 14.55 25.00
CA ALA A 457 7.06 13.80 25.71
C ALA A 457 7.56 12.61 24.88
N LEU A 458 6.65 11.86 24.25
CA LEU A 458 6.98 10.75 23.35
C LEU A 458 7.77 11.23 22.13
N SER A 459 7.39 12.33 21.48
CA SER A 459 8.15 12.88 20.34
C SER A 459 9.57 13.32 20.70
N GLN A 460 9.83 13.64 21.98
CA GLN A 460 11.16 13.97 22.48
C GLN A 460 11.99 12.74 22.86
N ILE A 461 11.37 11.56 22.99
CA ILE A 461 12.03 10.27 23.23
C ILE A 461 12.28 9.58 21.89
N LEU A 462 11.25 9.52 21.05
CA LEU A 462 11.21 8.88 19.74
C LEU A 462 11.41 9.94 18.66
N VAL A 463 12.64 10.43 18.57
CA VAL A 463 12.98 11.66 17.86
C VAL A 463 13.20 11.41 16.37
N VAL A 464 12.63 12.29 15.54
CA VAL A 464 12.98 12.45 14.12
C VAL A 464 13.74 13.77 13.96
N ALA A 465 14.99 13.69 13.52
CA ALA A 465 15.82 14.87 13.26
C ALA A 465 15.44 15.47 11.90
N ILE A 466 15.08 16.76 11.89
CA ILE A 466 14.61 17.42 10.66
C ILE A 466 15.67 17.40 9.56
N SER A 467 16.96 17.46 9.92
CA SER A 467 18.07 17.44 8.96
C SER A 467 18.19 16.13 8.18
N ALA A 468 17.63 15.04 8.69
CA ALA A 468 17.68 13.72 8.08
C ALA A 468 16.52 13.45 7.12
N ILE A 469 15.52 14.33 7.06
CA ILE A 469 14.32 14.15 6.23
C ILE A 469 14.49 14.86 4.89
N GLU A 470 14.29 14.12 3.79
CA GLU A 470 14.52 14.62 2.43
C GLU A 470 13.52 15.72 2.05
N SER A 471 12.24 15.54 2.40
CA SER A 471 11.12 16.43 2.04
C SER A 471 10.74 17.41 3.16
N ARG A 472 11.69 17.73 4.05
CA ARG A 472 11.46 18.53 5.27
C ARG A 472 10.86 19.92 5.06
N ASP A 473 11.12 20.54 3.91
CA ASP A 473 10.72 21.93 3.57
C ASP A 473 9.54 21.96 2.59
N ARG A 474 9.03 20.80 2.18
CA ARG A 474 8.04 20.65 1.11
C ARG A 474 6.75 19.96 1.53
N ASN A 475 6.79 19.17 2.59
CA ASN A 475 5.63 18.42 3.07
C ASN A 475 5.44 18.66 4.58
N THR A 476 4.23 19.01 4.96
CA THR A 476 3.74 19.17 6.32
C THR A 476 3.16 17.87 6.86
N GLU A 477 2.35 17.19 6.04
CA GLU A 477 1.54 16.03 6.41
C GLU A 477 2.40 14.90 7.02
N ILE A 478 3.61 14.68 6.48
CA ILE A 478 4.53 13.64 6.96
C ILE A 478 4.92 13.83 8.43
N PHE A 479 5.07 15.06 8.91
CA PHE A 479 5.42 15.36 10.31
C PHE A 479 4.22 15.29 11.23
N LEU A 480 3.04 15.70 10.74
CA LEU A 480 1.78 15.61 11.48
C LEU A 480 1.39 14.16 11.69
N GLN A 481 1.42 13.34 10.63
CA GLN A 481 1.14 11.91 10.71
C GLN A 481 2.06 11.20 11.71
N TYR A 482 3.36 11.52 11.70
CA TYR A 482 4.31 10.96 12.67
C TYR A 482 3.98 11.37 14.11
N TYR A 483 3.56 12.62 14.33
CA TYR A 483 3.18 13.11 15.66
C TYR A 483 1.84 12.52 16.14
N ASP A 484 0.91 12.27 15.22
CA ASP A 484 -0.41 11.70 15.50
C ASP A 484 -0.33 10.27 16.05
N ILE A 485 0.71 9.50 15.68
CA ILE A 485 1.06 8.23 16.35
C ILE A 485 1.07 8.42 17.87
N PHE A 486 1.69 9.48 18.36
CA PHE A 486 1.83 9.75 19.80
C PHE A 486 0.54 10.29 20.42
N VAL A 487 -0.22 11.09 19.69
CA VAL A 487 -1.52 11.62 20.17
C VAL A 487 -2.52 10.48 20.35
N GLN A 488 -2.63 9.60 19.35
CA GLN A 488 -3.51 8.43 19.37
C GLN A 488 -3.12 7.48 20.52
N ASN A 489 -1.82 7.20 20.67
CA ASN A 489 -1.31 6.23 21.64
C ASN A 489 -0.92 6.81 23.01
N ALA A 490 -1.16 8.10 23.29
CA ALA A 490 -0.80 8.74 24.56
C ALA A 490 -1.25 7.96 25.82
N PHE A 491 -2.37 7.25 25.72
CA PHE A 491 -2.90 6.39 26.79
C PHE A 491 -3.04 4.92 26.38
N GLY A 492 -2.41 4.52 25.27
CA GLY A 492 -2.42 3.17 24.72
C GLY A 492 -1.32 2.28 25.32
N ASN A 493 -0.74 1.42 24.49
CA ASN A 493 0.39 0.57 24.86
C ASN A 493 1.68 1.06 24.17
N TYR A 494 2.81 1.03 24.87
CA TYR A 494 4.10 1.41 24.28
C TYR A 494 4.53 0.50 23.13
N ARG A 495 4.12 -0.77 23.12
CA ARG A 495 4.37 -1.70 22.01
C ARG A 495 3.74 -1.23 20.70
N ASP A 496 2.56 -0.61 20.75
CA ASP A 496 1.89 -0.06 19.57
C ASP A 496 2.64 1.15 19.04
N VAL A 497 3.14 2.01 19.93
CA VAL A 497 3.99 3.15 19.57
C VAL A 497 5.27 2.66 18.87
N LEU A 498 5.98 1.69 19.47
CA LEU A 498 7.20 1.12 18.89
C LEU A 498 6.95 0.53 17.50
N LYS A 499 5.84 -0.19 17.30
CA LYS A 499 5.48 -0.75 16.01
C LYS A 499 5.20 0.35 14.98
N GLN A 500 4.36 1.33 15.31
CA GLN A 500 3.99 2.39 14.38
C GLN A 500 5.19 3.25 13.95
N ILE A 501 6.09 3.62 14.86
CA ILE A 501 7.30 4.36 14.47
C ILE A 501 8.24 3.53 13.59
N SER A 502 8.33 2.22 13.83
CA SER A 502 9.27 1.34 13.11
C SER A 502 8.83 1.10 11.67
N TYR A 503 7.53 1.20 11.38
CA TYR A 503 6.99 1.15 10.03
C TYR A 503 6.83 2.54 9.39
N SER A 504 7.15 3.63 10.10
CA SER A 504 7.01 4.98 9.55
C SER A 504 8.10 5.28 8.52
N PRO A 505 7.75 5.76 7.30
CA PRO A 505 8.73 6.24 6.33
C PRO A 505 9.66 7.31 6.90
N LEU A 506 9.14 8.19 7.76
CA LEU A 506 9.89 9.30 8.35
C LEU A 506 11.00 8.82 9.29
N MET A 507 10.71 7.81 10.11
CA MET A 507 11.72 7.18 10.97
C MET A 507 12.77 6.40 10.16
N ALA A 508 12.36 5.80 9.04
CA ALA A 508 13.24 5.06 8.17
C ALA A 508 14.21 5.92 7.38
N GLU A 509 13.80 7.12 6.97
CA GLU A 509 14.70 8.16 6.48
C GLU A 509 15.66 8.62 7.60
N ASN A 510 15.12 8.94 8.77
CA ASN A 510 15.87 9.47 9.91
C ASN A 510 17.02 8.56 10.37
N LEU A 511 16.79 7.25 10.43
CA LEU A 511 17.76 6.26 10.90
C LEU A 511 18.18 5.27 9.80
N SER A 512 18.10 5.72 8.54
CA SER A 512 18.73 5.13 7.34
C SER A 512 18.49 3.64 7.06
N PHE A 513 17.41 3.04 7.59
CA PHE A 513 17.03 1.67 7.23
C PHE A 513 16.06 1.59 6.04
N LEU A 514 15.58 2.73 5.53
CA LEU A 514 14.79 2.79 4.30
C LEU A 514 15.57 2.19 3.11
N LYS A 515 14.95 1.23 2.41
CA LYS A 515 15.53 0.50 1.27
C LYS A 515 16.86 -0.23 1.57
N SER A 516 17.16 -0.44 2.85
CA SER A 516 18.31 -1.23 3.30
C SER A 516 18.16 -2.69 2.89
N LYS A 517 19.26 -3.31 2.45
CA LYS A 517 19.26 -4.66 1.86
C LYS A 517 20.20 -5.56 2.64
N SER A 518 19.86 -6.83 2.73
CA SER A 518 20.70 -7.84 3.37
C SER A 518 22.02 -8.03 2.63
N HIS A 519 23.02 -8.48 3.38
CA HIS A 519 24.33 -8.84 2.82
C HIS A 519 24.20 -9.90 1.73
N ALA A 520 23.37 -10.92 1.96
CA ALA A 520 23.09 -12.00 1.02
C ALA A 520 22.54 -11.47 -0.32
N TYR A 521 21.58 -10.55 -0.28
CA TYR A 521 21.01 -9.96 -1.49
C TYR A 521 22.05 -9.15 -2.28
N ILE A 522 22.84 -8.31 -1.59
CA ILE A 522 23.86 -7.48 -2.27
C ILE A 522 24.96 -8.33 -2.90
N MET A 523 25.39 -9.40 -2.20
CA MET A 523 26.37 -10.34 -2.73
C MET A 523 25.82 -11.07 -3.97
N ASP A 524 24.57 -11.55 -3.93
CA ASP A 524 23.92 -12.22 -5.06
C ASP A 524 23.81 -11.31 -6.30
N LYS A 525 23.32 -10.08 -6.11
CA LYS A 525 22.98 -9.17 -7.22
C LYS A 525 24.15 -8.37 -7.75
N TYR A 526 25.10 -8.00 -6.88
CA TYR A 526 26.14 -7.04 -7.22
C TYR A 526 27.56 -7.57 -6.98
N SER A 527 27.72 -8.76 -6.40
CA SER A 527 29.02 -9.32 -6.00
C SER A 527 29.84 -8.36 -5.12
N GLN A 528 29.14 -7.60 -4.28
CA GLN A 528 29.71 -6.59 -3.39
C GLN A 528 29.53 -6.99 -1.92
N ASN A 529 30.51 -6.65 -1.10
CA ASN A 529 30.41 -6.83 0.34
C ASN A 529 29.82 -5.56 0.97
N SER A 530 28.52 -5.59 1.30
CA SER A 530 27.83 -4.54 2.05
C SER A 530 26.98 -5.18 3.15
N PHE A 531 26.90 -4.53 4.31
CA PHE A 531 26.15 -5.00 5.48
C PHE A 531 24.92 -4.13 5.71
N ALA A 532 23.97 -4.64 6.50
CA ALA A 532 22.78 -3.90 6.88
C ALA A 532 23.13 -2.61 7.64
N ASP A 533 22.30 -1.59 7.48
CA ASP A 533 22.43 -0.33 8.22
C ASP A 533 22.11 -0.53 9.70
N GLU A 534 23.01 -0.10 10.58
CA GLU A 534 22.92 -0.33 12.01
C GLU A 534 22.29 0.82 12.80
N ASN A 535 22.04 1.99 12.19
CA ASN A 535 21.64 3.19 12.92
C ASN A 535 20.31 2.97 13.65
N PHE A 536 19.29 2.43 12.99
CA PHE A 536 18.01 2.16 13.65
C PHE A 536 18.14 1.15 14.80
N ALA A 537 18.83 0.03 14.56
CA ALA A 537 19.04 -1.00 15.58
C ALA A 537 19.83 -0.46 16.80
N ARG A 538 20.79 0.43 16.56
CA ARG A 538 21.58 1.09 17.60
C ARG A 538 20.72 2.06 18.41
N GLU A 539 20.03 2.99 17.75
CA GLU A 539 19.29 4.04 18.46
C GLU A 539 18.03 3.51 19.16
N ILE A 540 17.37 2.48 18.62
CA ILE A 540 16.23 1.88 19.31
C ILE A 540 16.62 1.22 20.63
N MET A 541 17.77 0.52 20.67
CA MET A 541 18.32 -0.02 21.92
C MET A 541 18.82 1.12 22.82
N GLN A 542 19.67 2.00 22.29
CA GLN A 542 20.39 2.99 23.06
C GLN A 542 19.52 4.12 23.61
N LEU A 543 18.62 4.67 22.79
CA LEU A 543 17.88 5.91 23.07
C LEU A 543 16.39 5.70 23.29
N PHE A 544 15.78 4.67 22.68
CA PHE A 544 14.32 4.57 22.64
C PHE A 544 13.74 3.51 23.58
N SER A 545 14.44 2.39 23.84
CA SER A 545 13.87 1.28 24.60
C SER A 545 14.71 0.86 25.80
N THR A 546 16.00 0.54 25.65
CA THR A 546 16.75 -0.19 26.71
C THR A 546 17.78 0.65 27.46
N GLY A 547 18.40 1.63 26.82
CA GLY A 547 19.55 2.35 27.36
C GLY A 547 20.85 1.53 27.33
N LEU A 548 21.96 2.16 27.74
CA LEU A 548 23.32 1.59 27.67
C LEU A 548 23.60 0.50 28.71
N TYR A 549 23.04 0.62 29.92
CA TYR A 549 23.38 -0.24 31.05
C TYR A 549 22.14 -0.90 31.63
N LEU A 550 22.28 -2.12 32.15
CA LEU A 550 21.20 -2.81 32.85
C LEU A 550 20.78 -2.03 34.10
N LEU A 551 19.47 -1.91 34.31
CA LEU A 551 18.86 -1.17 35.41
C LEU A 551 18.10 -2.11 36.35
N ASN A 552 18.06 -1.74 37.62
CA ASN A 552 17.05 -2.21 38.54
C ASN A 552 15.72 -1.50 38.26
N LEU A 553 14.60 -2.04 38.75
CA LEU A 553 13.28 -1.39 38.60
C LEU A 553 13.22 0.02 39.19
N ASP A 554 14.10 0.34 40.15
CA ASP A 554 14.21 1.67 40.75
C ASP A 554 15.11 2.64 39.97
N GLY A 555 15.57 2.25 38.77
CA GLY A 555 16.40 3.06 37.89
C GLY A 555 17.89 3.07 38.25
N THR A 556 18.31 2.40 39.32
CA THR A 556 19.74 2.28 39.66
C THR A 556 20.46 1.31 38.73
N VAL A 557 21.70 1.61 38.38
CA VAL A 557 22.53 0.77 37.49
C VAL A 557 22.90 -0.54 38.19
N LYS A 558 22.72 -1.67 37.49
CA LYS A 558 23.22 -2.97 37.94
C LYS A 558 24.73 -3.06 37.73
N LEU A 559 25.42 -3.51 38.77
CA LEU A 559 26.87 -3.63 38.78
C LEU A 559 27.28 -5.11 38.79
N ASP A 560 28.39 -5.42 38.13
CA ASP A 560 29.04 -6.73 38.18
C ASP A 560 29.71 -6.97 39.56
N GLY A 561 30.30 -8.16 39.74
CA GLY A 561 31.02 -8.51 40.97
C GLY A 561 32.25 -7.63 41.26
N ASN A 562 32.70 -6.82 40.30
CA ASN A 562 33.82 -5.88 40.42
C ASN A 562 33.35 -4.42 40.63
N GLY A 563 32.05 -4.17 40.65
CA GLY A 563 31.47 -2.83 40.81
C GLY A 563 31.35 -2.02 39.50
N ASN A 564 31.55 -2.64 38.32
CA ASN A 564 31.39 -1.97 37.03
C ASN A 564 29.94 -2.10 36.52
N PRO A 565 29.40 -1.10 35.81
CA PRO A 565 28.11 -1.20 35.12
C PRO A 565 28.04 -2.39 34.15
N ILE A 566 26.94 -3.13 34.19
CA ILE A 566 26.68 -4.20 33.22
C ILE A 566 26.02 -3.59 31.97
N SER A 567 26.59 -3.85 30.79
CA SER A 567 26.01 -3.38 29.51
C SER A 567 24.66 -4.05 29.24
N ALA A 568 23.70 -3.29 28.73
CA ALA A 568 22.39 -3.84 28.34
C ALA A 568 22.45 -4.64 27.03
N TYR A 569 23.39 -4.30 26.14
CA TYR A 569 23.61 -4.97 24.87
C TYR A 569 25.08 -4.89 24.46
N THR A 570 25.45 -5.58 23.37
CA THR A 570 26.79 -5.55 22.77
C THR A 570 26.74 -5.07 21.33
N ASN A 571 27.89 -4.77 20.72
CA ASN A 571 27.92 -4.43 19.30
C ASN A 571 27.46 -5.60 18.40
N ALA A 572 27.65 -6.85 18.83
CA ALA A 572 27.14 -8.02 18.13
C ALA A 572 25.60 -8.04 18.08
N HIS A 573 24.93 -7.63 19.17
CA HIS A 573 23.48 -7.48 19.19
C HIS A 573 23.03 -6.42 18.17
N ILE A 574 23.69 -5.26 18.10
CA ILE A 574 23.35 -4.22 17.13
C ILE A 574 23.40 -4.76 15.69
N LEU A 575 24.50 -5.41 15.32
CA LEU A 575 24.69 -5.97 13.97
C LEU A 575 23.68 -7.10 13.67
N SER A 576 23.34 -7.91 14.67
CA SER A 576 22.32 -8.95 14.55
C SER A 576 20.93 -8.36 14.29
N PHE A 577 20.52 -7.35 15.06
CA PHE A 577 19.23 -6.69 14.89
C PHE A 577 19.14 -5.85 13.63
N ALA A 578 20.24 -5.20 13.19
CA ALA A 578 20.31 -4.44 11.93
C ALA A 578 19.87 -5.28 10.72
N ARG A 579 20.25 -6.57 10.69
CA ARG A 579 19.83 -7.53 9.65
C ARG A 579 18.31 -7.70 9.60
N GLY A 580 17.64 -7.64 10.76
CA GLY A 580 16.18 -7.68 10.87
C GLY A 580 15.47 -6.37 10.51
N TRP A 581 16.19 -5.30 10.17
CA TRP A 581 15.62 -4.04 9.66
C TRP A 581 15.84 -3.83 8.16
N THR A 582 16.27 -4.88 7.46
CA THR A 582 16.38 -4.88 6.00
C THR A 582 15.03 -5.14 5.32
N GLY A 583 14.87 -4.65 4.08
CA GLY A 583 13.71 -4.86 3.23
C GLY A 583 12.58 -3.84 3.33
N PHE A 584 12.66 -2.87 4.25
CA PHE A 584 11.64 -1.84 4.36
C PHE A 584 11.65 -0.88 3.18
N ASP A 585 10.47 -0.61 2.64
CA ASP A 585 10.28 0.31 1.53
C ASP A 585 8.93 1.04 1.62
N ARG A 586 8.85 2.20 1.00
CA ARG A 586 7.63 3.01 0.97
C ARG A 586 6.53 2.33 0.16
N GLN A 587 5.29 2.68 0.49
CA GLN A 587 4.13 2.30 -0.29
C GLN A 587 4.08 3.07 -1.61
N ARG A 588 3.35 2.54 -2.61
CA ARG A 588 3.09 3.28 -3.85
C ARG A 588 2.34 4.58 -3.55
N LYS A 589 2.56 5.60 -4.36
CA LYS A 589 1.83 6.86 -4.25
C LYS A 589 0.33 6.62 -4.49
N ARG A 590 -0.50 7.20 -3.63
CA ARG A 590 -1.95 7.33 -3.79
C ARG A 590 -2.31 8.80 -3.97
N GLY A 591 -3.59 9.06 -4.26
CA GLY A 591 -4.21 10.39 -4.25
C GLY A 591 -4.09 11.07 -2.89
N ASN A 592 -4.77 12.20 -2.73
CA ASN A 592 -5.00 12.88 -1.44
C ASN A 592 -3.83 13.02 -0.44
N THR A 593 -2.59 12.99 -0.91
CA THR A 593 -1.37 13.19 -0.12
C THR A 593 -0.58 14.36 -0.68
N GLU A 594 0.19 15.06 0.17
CA GLU A 594 1.00 16.20 -0.26
C GLU A 594 2.16 15.83 -1.23
N GLU A 595 2.45 14.54 -1.39
CA GLU A 595 3.58 14.05 -2.17
C GLU A 595 3.35 14.19 -3.69
N ARG A 596 4.11 15.08 -4.34
CA ARG A 596 3.97 15.37 -5.79
C ARG A 596 4.95 14.65 -6.69
N LYS A 597 6.23 14.59 -6.31
CA LYS A 597 7.33 14.22 -7.23
C LYS A 597 7.72 12.75 -7.16
N SER A 598 7.43 12.09 -6.04
CA SER A 598 7.71 10.68 -5.83
C SER A 598 6.61 9.77 -6.41
N SER A 599 6.98 8.59 -6.90
CA SER A 599 6.05 7.50 -7.22
C SER A 599 5.63 6.69 -5.98
N GLU A 600 6.14 7.07 -4.82
CA GLU A 600 5.94 6.43 -3.51
C GLU A 600 5.41 7.47 -2.51
N ASN A 601 4.54 7.08 -1.58
CA ASN A 601 4.09 7.99 -0.51
C ASN A 601 4.94 7.86 0.77
N ARG A 602 4.91 8.92 1.59
CA ARG A 602 5.67 9.03 2.86
C ARG A 602 4.77 9.02 4.11
N ILE A 603 3.50 8.66 3.93
CA ILE A 603 2.46 8.75 4.97
C ILE A 603 2.13 7.36 5.51
N ASP A 604 1.88 6.40 4.62
CA ASP A 604 1.40 5.08 4.99
C ASP A 604 2.53 4.20 5.57
N PRO A 605 2.21 3.26 6.48
CA PRO A 605 3.18 2.29 6.98
C PRO A 605 3.89 1.55 5.83
N MET A 606 5.21 1.52 5.90
CA MET A 606 6.07 0.89 4.89
C MET A 606 5.72 -0.58 4.66
N LYS A 607 5.97 -1.07 3.45
CA LYS A 607 5.96 -2.49 3.11
C LYS A 607 7.34 -3.10 3.33
N ILE A 608 7.40 -4.43 3.34
CA ILE A 608 8.65 -5.17 3.39
C ILE A 608 8.78 -5.97 2.08
N TRP A 609 9.92 -5.81 1.40
CA TRP A 609 10.33 -6.66 0.29
C TRP A 609 11.07 -7.87 0.85
N ALA A 610 10.50 -9.05 0.68
CA ALA A 610 10.99 -10.26 1.32
C ALA A 610 12.37 -10.67 0.79
N ASP A 611 12.63 -10.41 -0.49
CA ASP A 611 13.92 -10.70 -1.12
C ASP A 611 15.09 -9.90 -0.56
N TRP A 612 14.83 -8.69 -0.05
CA TRP A 612 15.86 -7.83 0.55
C TRP A 612 16.13 -8.16 2.01
N ARG A 613 15.24 -8.94 2.64
CA ARG A 613 15.33 -9.34 4.04
C ARG A 613 16.47 -10.32 4.27
N ASP A 614 17.14 -10.20 5.40
CA ASP A 614 18.19 -11.15 5.80
C ASP A 614 17.60 -12.50 6.19
N ARG A 615 18.06 -13.58 5.53
CA ARG A 615 17.49 -14.93 5.65
C ARG A 615 18.04 -15.74 6.84
N PHE A 616 19.07 -15.24 7.51
CA PHE A 616 19.86 -16.03 8.46
C PHE A 616 19.38 -15.82 9.91
N PRO A 617 19.69 -16.77 10.82
CA PRO A 617 19.38 -16.65 12.24
C PRO A 617 20.00 -15.43 12.92
N LYS A 618 19.27 -14.81 13.84
CA LYS A 618 19.65 -13.57 14.54
C LYS A 618 19.66 -13.84 16.05
N ILE A 619 20.73 -13.46 16.74
CA ILE A 619 20.79 -13.55 18.22
C ILE A 619 19.91 -12.46 18.85
N ASP A 620 19.34 -12.76 20.02
CA ASP A 620 18.60 -11.80 20.85
C ASP A 620 19.55 -11.02 21.80
N MET A 621 18.98 -10.23 22.73
CA MET A 621 19.77 -9.48 23.74
C MET A 621 20.01 -10.24 25.05
N GLN A 622 19.41 -11.42 25.24
CA GLN A 622 19.33 -12.17 26.50
C GLN A 622 20.00 -13.56 26.42
N SER A 623 20.82 -13.82 25.39
CA SER A 623 21.57 -15.08 25.14
C SER A 623 20.79 -16.21 24.46
N GLY A 624 19.84 -15.87 23.60
CA GLY A 624 19.10 -16.78 22.72
C GLY A 624 19.05 -16.26 21.28
N PHE A 625 17.96 -16.57 20.56
CA PHE A 625 17.74 -16.16 19.18
C PHE A 625 16.38 -15.51 18.98
N ILE A 626 16.31 -14.58 18.02
CA ILE A 626 15.05 -14.09 17.47
C ILE A 626 14.32 -15.27 16.82
N GLY A 627 13.13 -15.58 17.33
CA GLY A 627 12.37 -16.77 16.93
C GLY A 627 12.33 -17.87 17.99
N ASP A 628 13.07 -17.72 19.09
CA ASP A 628 12.87 -18.56 20.27
C ASP A 628 11.41 -18.46 20.77
N ARG A 629 10.91 -19.57 21.30
CA ARG A 629 9.54 -19.76 21.80
C ARG A 629 8.45 -19.79 20.72
N TYR A 630 8.79 -19.64 19.44
CA TYR A 630 7.88 -19.93 18.33
C TYR A 630 7.90 -21.43 17.98
N PRO A 631 6.76 -21.99 17.51
CA PRO A 631 6.70 -23.37 17.06
C PRO A 631 7.53 -23.59 15.79
N LEU A 632 7.99 -24.82 15.57
CA LEU A 632 8.62 -25.19 14.31
C LEU A 632 7.57 -25.34 13.21
N CYS A 633 7.87 -24.85 12.00
CA CYS A 633 6.95 -24.99 10.88
C CYS A 633 6.69 -26.46 10.50
N GLU A 634 7.62 -27.37 10.78
CA GLU A 634 7.46 -28.81 10.53
C GLU A 634 6.61 -29.54 11.58
N ASP A 635 6.29 -28.87 12.69
CA ASP A 635 5.43 -29.41 13.75
C ASP A 635 3.94 -29.10 13.52
N PHE A 636 3.61 -28.36 12.46
CA PHE A 636 2.22 -28.06 12.13
C PHE A 636 1.45 -29.35 11.77
N PRO A 637 0.21 -29.51 12.23
CA PRO A 637 -0.61 -30.65 11.86
C PRO A 637 -0.90 -30.66 10.37
N ASP A 638 -1.20 -31.85 9.84
CA ASP A 638 -1.64 -32.03 8.45
C ASP A 638 -2.82 -31.11 8.14
N LYS A 639 -2.76 -30.43 6.98
CA LYS A 639 -3.78 -29.49 6.50
C LYS A 639 -4.09 -28.41 7.53
N MET A 640 -3.05 -27.75 8.04
CA MET A 640 -3.18 -26.66 9.00
C MET A 640 -4.24 -25.62 8.59
N PHE A 641 -4.41 -25.35 7.29
CA PHE A 641 -5.42 -24.43 6.75
C PHE A 641 -6.89 -24.76 7.09
N LEU A 642 -7.20 -25.99 7.53
CA LEU A 642 -8.53 -26.40 7.99
C LEU A 642 -8.70 -26.35 9.52
N GLN A 643 -7.62 -26.05 10.25
CA GLN A 643 -7.62 -26.07 11.71
C GLN A 643 -8.21 -24.78 12.28
N LYS A 644 -8.82 -24.88 13.46
CA LYS A 644 -9.25 -23.72 14.25
C LYS A 644 -8.11 -22.71 14.41
N GLY A 645 -8.42 -21.44 14.19
CA GLY A 645 -7.47 -20.33 14.28
C GLY A 645 -6.72 -20.04 12.97
N SER A 646 -6.92 -20.84 11.92
CA SER A 646 -6.39 -20.53 10.59
C SER A 646 -7.02 -19.26 10.02
N ILE A 647 -6.20 -18.46 9.36
CA ILE A 647 -6.56 -17.11 8.91
C ILE A 647 -6.59 -17.07 7.39
N PHE A 648 -7.65 -16.50 6.83
CA PHE A 648 -7.81 -16.24 5.41
C PHE A 648 -8.03 -14.74 5.19
N ARG A 649 -7.28 -14.16 4.25
CA ARG A 649 -7.28 -12.74 3.93
C ARG A 649 -7.91 -12.54 2.55
N LEU A 650 -8.94 -11.70 2.45
CA LEU A 650 -9.60 -11.42 1.18
C LEU A 650 -8.65 -10.69 0.22
N LEU A 651 -8.57 -11.15 -1.02
CA LEU A 651 -7.86 -10.46 -2.11
C LEU A 651 -8.83 -9.77 -3.07
N GLY A 652 -10.12 -10.14 -3.01
CA GLY A 652 -11.12 -9.61 -3.93
C GLY A 652 -11.00 -10.28 -5.30
N SER A 653 -11.03 -9.50 -6.38
CA SER A 653 -10.92 -9.97 -7.77
C SER A 653 -9.50 -10.31 -8.20
N SER A 654 -8.49 -9.87 -7.45
CA SER A 654 -7.10 -10.25 -7.66
C SER A 654 -6.83 -11.64 -7.11
N SER A 655 -6.28 -12.51 -7.95
CA SER A 655 -5.72 -13.80 -7.57
C SER A 655 -4.24 -13.72 -7.15
N LEU A 656 -3.63 -12.53 -7.23
CA LEU A 656 -2.26 -12.31 -6.79
C LEU A 656 -2.18 -12.18 -5.24
N PRO A 657 -1.43 -13.04 -4.54
CA PRO A 657 -1.25 -12.94 -3.09
C PRO A 657 -0.52 -11.64 -2.70
N GLU A 658 -0.86 -11.09 -1.53
CA GLU A 658 -0.22 -9.87 -1.01
C GLU A 658 0.94 -10.17 -0.05
N LEU A 659 0.96 -11.36 0.54
CA LEU A 659 1.99 -11.75 1.52
C LEU A 659 3.07 -12.69 0.95
N ILE A 660 2.90 -13.12 -0.29
CA ILE A 660 3.84 -13.96 -1.04
C ILE A 660 4.14 -13.25 -2.37
N GLU A 661 5.42 -13.10 -2.71
CA GLU A 661 5.81 -12.46 -3.97
C GLU A 661 5.64 -13.44 -5.14
N ASP A 662 4.62 -13.20 -5.96
CA ASP A 662 4.38 -13.89 -7.23
C ASP A 662 4.46 -12.94 -8.43
N SER A 663 4.63 -13.52 -9.62
CA SER A 663 4.62 -12.79 -10.88
C SER A 663 3.24 -12.17 -11.14
N ALA A 664 3.17 -10.93 -11.64
CA ALA A 664 1.89 -10.30 -11.99
C ALA A 664 1.09 -11.08 -13.05
N GLU A 665 1.75 -11.95 -13.81
CA GLU A 665 1.16 -12.86 -14.77
C GLU A 665 0.26 -13.94 -14.12
N PHE A 666 0.42 -14.26 -12.83
CA PHE A 666 -0.50 -15.17 -12.13
C PHE A 666 -1.94 -14.65 -12.13
N ASP A 667 -2.11 -13.34 -12.18
CA ASP A 667 -3.42 -12.72 -12.16
C ASP A 667 -4.06 -12.66 -13.55
N ASN A 668 -3.27 -12.27 -14.54
CA ASN A 668 -3.73 -12.00 -15.91
C ASN A 668 -3.79 -13.24 -16.81
N ASP A 669 -3.08 -14.32 -16.47
CA ASP A 669 -3.06 -15.54 -17.27
C ASP A 669 -4.29 -16.42 -16.98
N GLN A 670 -5.24 -16.44 -17.92
CA GLN A 670 -6.46 -17.26 -17.85
C GLN A 670 -6.21 -18.77 -17.83
N THR A 671 -5.00 -19.22 -18.18
CA THR A 671 -4.64 -20.65 -18.17
C THR A 671 -4.11 -21.11 -16.81
N ILE A 672 -4.03 -20.22 -15.81
CA ILE A 672 -3.65 -20.54 -14.44
C ILE A 672 -4.71 -21.45 -13.80
N LYS A 673 -4.28 -22.62 -13.34
CA LYS A 673 -5.11 -23.54 -12.58
C LYS A 673 -5.26 -23.03 -11.16
N ARG A 674 -6.41 -22.44 -10.84
CA ARG A 674 -6.74 -21.92 -9.50
C ARG A 674 -7.34 -23.02 -8.61
N PHE A 675 -7.11 -22.91 -7.30
CA PHE A 675 -7.74 -23.81 -6.34
C PHE A 675 -9.15 -23.31 -6.01
N THR A 676 -10.18 -23.96 -6.54
CA THR A 676 -11.57 -23.57 -6.32
C THR A 676 -12.19 -24.43 -5.21
N LEU A 677 -12.83 -23.78 -4.23
CA LEU A 677 -13.49 -24.48 -3.13
C LEU A 677 -14.78 -25.15 -3.59
N ASP A 678 -15.03 -26.33 -3.02
CA ASP A 678 -16.31 -27.02 -3.20
C ASP A 678 -17.37 -26.37 -2.30
N THR A 679 -18.54 -26.06 -2.85
CA THR A 679 -19.69 -25.51 -2.09
C THR A 679 -20.14 -26.38 -0.91
N ALA A 680 -19.81 -27.67 -0.90
CA ALA A 680 -20.09 -28.57 0.22
C ALA A 680 -19.02 -28.54 1.34
N SER A 681 -17.92 -27.80 1.14
CA SER A 681 -16.83 -27.68 2.11
C SER A 681 -17.24 -26.86 3.35
N GLY A 682 -16.76 -27.28 4.52
CA GLY A 682 -16.83 -26.46 5.74
C GLY A 682 -16.07 -25.13 5.59
N LEU A 683 -14.92 -25.15 4.89
CA LEU A 683 -14.14 -23.94 4.60
C LEU A 683 -14.89 -22.99 3.67
N TYR A 684 -15.61 -23.50 2.66
CA TYR A 684 -16.45 -22.67 1.80
C TYR A 684 -17.51 -21.91 2.61
N ASN A 685 -18.18 -22.59 3.55
CA ASN A 685 -19.23 -21.98 4.37
C ASN A 685 -18.68 -20.83 5.23
N ASP A 686 -17.49 -20.99 5.80
CA ASP A 686 -16.86 -19.96 6.65
C ASP A 686 -16.36 -18.75 5.83
N LEU A 687 -15.92 -18.95 4.59
CA LEU A 687 -15.43 -17.85 3.73
C LEU A 687 -16.55 -17.14 2.96
N CYS A 688 -17.54 -17.88 2.45
CA CYS A 688 -18.68 -17.31 1.74
C CYS A 688 -19.66 -16.63 2.70
N ARG A 689 -19.93 -17.20 3.88
CA ARG A 689 -20.96 -16.72 4.84
C ARG A 689 -22.25 -16.30 4.13
N GLU A 690 -22.87 -17.26 3.46
CA GLU A 690 -24.02 -17.01 2.62
C GLU A 690 -25.20 -16.43 3.42
N GLU A 691 -25.69 -15.27 2.98
CA GLU A 691 -26.88 -14.62 3.49
C GLU A 691 -27.82 -14.28 2.32
N ALA A 692 -29.07 -14.73 2.39
CA ALA A 692 -30.09 -14.54 1.35
C ALA A 692 -29.65 -14.97 -0.08
N GLY A 693 -28.83 -16.02 -0.20
CA GLY A 693 -28.37 -16.52 -1.49
C GLY A 693 -27.12 -15.83 -2.04
N LYS A 694 -26.47 -14.96 -1.26
CA LYS A 694 -25.26 -14.22 -1.66
C LYS A 694 -24.17 -14.34 -0.58
N CYS A 695 -22.92 -14.51 -0.98
CA CYS A 695 -21.78 -14.52 -0.06
C CYS A 695 -21.52 -13.13 0.54
N GLN A 696 -21.16 -13.10 1.83
CA GLN A 696 -20.74 -11.92 2.59
C GLN A 696 -19.25 -12.02 2.96
N PHE A 697 -18.40 -11.35 2.19
CA PHE A 697 -16.94 -11.42 2.33
C PHE A 697 -16.42 -10.44 3.40
N ALA A 698 -15.62 -10.93 4.35
CA ALA A 698 -14.84 -10.09 5.27
C ALA A 698 -13.40 -9.97 4.78
N ALA A 699 -12.77 -8.84 5.07
CA ALA A 699 -11.35 -8.62 4.79
C ALA A 699 -10.43 -9.71 5.38
N GLU A 700 -10.79 -10.24 6.55
CA GLU A 700 -10.09 -11.33 7.23
C GLU A 700 -11.12 -12.29 7.85
N VAL A 701 -10.87 -13.59 7.74
CA VAL A 701 -11.67 -14.67 8.36
C VAL A 701 -10.74 -15.55 9.17
N VAL A 702 -11.03 -15.70 10.47
CA VAL A 702 -10.35 -16.64 11.36
C VAL A 702 -11.30 -17.82 11.59
N LEU A 703 -10.87 -19.05 11.29
CA LEU A 703 -11.70 -20.23 11.48
C LEU A 703 -12.02 -20.45 12.96
N GLU A 704 -13.29 -20.50 13.32
CA GLU A 704 -13.71 -20.74 14.70
C GLU A 704 -13.63 -22.22 15.09
N ASN A 705 -13.70 -23.12 14.11
CA ASN A 705 -13.73 -24.57 14.26
C ASN A 705 -12.75 -25.25 13.30
N THR A 706 -12.31 -26.46 13.67
CA THR A 706 -11.58 -27.35 12.76
C THR A 706 -12.57 -28.06 11.83
N HIS A 707 -12.25 -28.13 10.55
CA HIS A 707 -13.08 -28.79 9.53
C HIS A 707 -12.42 -30.08 9.00
N ASP A 708 -13.26 -31.06 8.66
CA ASP A 708 -12.83 -32.20 7.85
C ASP A 708 -12.56 -31.74 6.42
N CYS A 709 -11.58 -32.33 5.75
CA CYS A 709 -11.28 -31.99 4.36
C CYS A 709 -12.41 -32.43 3.42
N HIS A 710 -12.68 -31.62 2.39
CA HIS A 710 -13.63 -31.95 1.32
C HIS A 710 -12.99 -31.83 -0.07
N GLY A 711 -13.27 -32.79 -0.95
CA GLY A 711 -12.83 -32.75 -2.34
C GLY A 711 -11.30 -32.60 -2.49
N GLN A 712 -10.87 -31.55 -3.20
CA GLN A 712 -9.45 -31.28 -3.45
C GLN A 712 -8.65 -30.93 -2.20
N GLU A 713 -9.30 -30.41 -1.16
CA GLU A 713 -8.65 -30.07 0.13
C GLU A 713 -7.98 -31.29 0.76
N CYS A 714 -8.49 -32.50 0.48
CA CYS A 714 -7.93 -33.73 1.03
C CYS A 714 -6.57 -34.11 0.45
N TYR A 715 -6.21 -33.56 -0.72
CA TYR A 715 -5.05 -33.99 -1.52
C TYR A 715 -3.92 -32.96 -1.58
N VAL A 716 -4.10 -31.81 -0.94
CA VAL A 716 -3.08 -30.75 -0.81
C VAL A 716 -2.52 -30.73 0.61
N ASP A 717 -1.25 -30.37 0.74
CA ASP A 717 -0.58 -30.24 2.05
C ASP A 717 -0.81 -28.84 2.67
N SER A 718 -0.89 -27.81 1.82
CA SER A 718 -1.19 -26.43 2.20
C SER A 718 -1.94 -25.71 1.07
N LEU A 719 -2.56 -24.57 1.39
CA LEU A 719 -3.15 -23.65 0.43
C LEU A 719 -2.27 -22.40 0.26
N ARG A 720 -2.47 -21.68 -0.85
CA ARG A 720 -1.87 -20.35 -1.10
C ARG A 720 -2.99 -19.32 -1.30
N VAL A 721 -3.68 -19.44 -2.42
CA VAL A 721 -4.85 -18.64 -2.79
C VAL A 721 -5.98 -19.59 -3.13
N VAL A 722 -7.19 -19.31 -2.64
CA VAL A 722 -8.40 -20.07 -2.93
C VAL A 722 -9.45 -19.18 -3.57
N GLU A 723 -10.10 -19.71 -4.60
CA GLU A 723 -11.29 -19.12 -5.20
C GLU A 723 -12.52 -19.65 -4.45
N VAL A 724 -13.28 -18.74 -3.84
CA VAL A 724 -14.49 -19.10 -3.07
C VAL A 724 -15.68 -19.18 -4.01
N VAL A 725 -15.93 -18.10 -4.75
CA VAL A 725 -16.90 -18.04 -5.86
C VAL A 725 -16.16 -17.52 -7.10
N PRO A 726 -16.69 -17.74 -8.31
CA PRO A 726 -16.03 -17.30 -9.54
C PRO A 726 -15.56 -15.84 -9.45
N GLY A 727 -14.24 -15.63 -9.54
CA GLY A 727 -13.63 -14.31 -9.50
C GLY A 727 -13.45 -13.65 -8.12
N ILE A 728 -13.69 -14.35 -7.00
CA ILE A 728 -13.38 -13.81 -5.65
C ILE A 728 -12.43 -14.75 -4.89
N TYR A 729 -11.30 -14.19 -4.45
CA TYR A 729 -10.18 -14.94 -3.89
C TYR A 729 -9.85 -14.58 -2.45
N TYR A 730 -9.39 -15.58 -1.70
CA TYR A 730 -8.76 -15.45 -0.38
C TYR A 730 -7.34 -16.02 -0.39
N GLU A 731 -6.41 -15.34 0.27
CA GLU A 731 -5.08 -15.85 0.59
C GLU A 731 -5.08 -16.54 1.96
N TYR A 732 -4.51 -17.73 2.06
CA TYR A 732 -4.28 -18.40 3.35
C TYR A 732 -3.04 -17.82 4.05
N VAL A 733 -3.22 -17.33 5.27
CA VAL A 733 -2.15 -16.76 6.09
C VAL A 733 -1.68 -17.80 7.12
N ARG A 734 -0.56 -18.46 6.81
CA ARG A 734 0.08 -19.44 7.71
C ARG A 734 0.39 -18.81 9.08
N PRO A 735 0.06 -19.44 10.22
CA PRO A 735 0.45 -18.95 11.54
C PRO A 735 1.98 -18.78 11.70
N PRO A 736 2.44 -17.91 12.61
CA PRO A 736 3.86 -17.68 12.82
C PRO A 736 4.57 -18.94 13.32
N CYS A 737 5.66 -19.30 12.66
CA CYS A 737 6.54 -20.40 13.01
C CYS A 737 7.95 -20.10 12.49
N VAL A 738 8.92 -20.89 12.98
CA VAL A 738 10.32 -20.80 12.59
C VAL A 738 10.80 -22.10 11.96
N GLU A 739 11.80 -21.98 11.10
CA GLU A 739 12.55 -23.11 10.58
C GLU A 739 13.86 -23.26 11.36
N LEU A 740 14.44 -24.47 11.31
CA LEU A 740 15.83 -24.69 11.74
C LEU A 740 16.67 -24.89 10.47
N PRO A 741 17.78 -24.15 10.29
CA PRO A 741 18.56 -24.19 9.06
C PRO A 741 19.35 -25.48 8.91
N PHE A 742 19.58 -26.22 10.01
CA PHE A 742 20.20 -27.53 10.01
C PHE A 742 19.13 -28.58 10.33
N PHE A 743 19.03 -29.61 9.48
CA PHE A 743 18.10 -30.72 9.63
C PHE A 743 18.66 -31.97 8.94
N ASN A 744 18.19 -33.14 9.38
CA ASN A 744 18.61 -34.43 8.82
C ASN A 744 17.77 -34.81 7.59
N ASN A 745 18.29 -35.70 6.75
CA ASN A 745 17.61 -36.24 5.56
C ASN A 745 17.19 -35.18 4.52
N ALA A 746 17.97 -34.09 4.39
CA ALA A 746 17.69 -33.06 3.41
C ALA A 746 17.67 -33.64 1.97
N ARG A 747 16.74 -33.15 1.16
CA ARG A 747 16.59 -33.52 -0.26
C ARG A 747 16.91 -32.35 -1.15
N LYS A 748 17.48 -32.61 -2.31
CA LYS A 748 17.78 -31.55 -3.28
C LYS A 748 16.48 -31.04 -3.89
N LEU A 749 16.36 -29.72 -3.91
CA LEU A 749 15.36 -28.99 -4.68
C LEU A 749 16.05 -28.38 -5.89
N SER A 750 15.45 -28.55 -7.05
CA SER A 750 15.96 -27.99 -8.30
C SER A 750 15.00 -26.95 -8.85
N LYS A 751 15.53 -25.85 -9.37
CA LYS A 751 14.85 -24.93 -10.28
C LYS A 751 15.69 -24.82 -11.54
N LYS A 752 15.18 -25.31 -12.67
CA LYS A 752 15.87 -25.22 -13.97
C LYS A 752 15.09 -24.33 -14.93
N LYS A 753 15.75 -23.32 -15.46
CA LYS A 753 15.36 -22.54 -16.65
C LYS A 753 16.43 -22.72 -17.74
N ARG A 754 16.08 -22.52 -19.02
CA ARG A 754 17.01 -22.63 -20.18
C ARG A 754 18.36 -21.92 -20.01
N THR A 755 18.43 -20.89 -19.18
CA THR A 755 19.60 -20.03 -18.98
C THR A 755 20.08 -19.91 -17.52
N TRP A 756 19.37 -20.51 -16.55
CA TRP A 756 19.71 -20.41 -15.13
C TRP A 756 19.21 -21.62 -14.34
N SER A 757 20.11 -22.28 -13.62
CA SER A 757 19.82 -23.32 -12.62
C SER A 757 20.07 -22.79 -11.21
N GLY A 758 19.18 -23.10 -10.28
CA GLY A 758 19.40 -22.84 -8.86
C GLY A 758 18.93 -24.03 -8.03
N ALA A 759 19.85 -24.64 -7.28
CA ALA A 759 19.56 -25.77 -6.42
C ALA A 759 19.77 -25.42 -4.93
N VAL A 760 18.94 -26.01 -4.06
CA VAL A 760 18.98 -25.81 -2.60
C VAL A 760 18.65 -27.13 -1.87
N CYS A 761 19.06 -27.27 -0.62
CA CYS A 761 18.58 -28.35 0.24
C CYS A 761 17.21 -27.97 0.83
N GLY A 762 16.19 -28.82 0.66
CA GLY A 762 14.88 -28.68 1.28
C GLY A 762 14.64 -29.68 2.41
N ASN A 763 13.91 -29.26 3.43
CA ASN A 763 13.43 -30.15 4.50
C ASN A 763 12.25 -30.98 3.97
N PRO A 764 12.37 -32.32 3.84
CA PRO A 764 11.32 -33.15 3.24
C PRO A 764 9.99 -33.14 4.00
N ARG A 765 9.96 -32.64 5.24
CA ARG A 765 8.76 -32.53 6.08
C ARG A 765 7.95 -31.26 5.83
N LEU A 766 8.51 -30.27 5.14
CA LEU A 766 7.84 -29.01 4.85
C LEU A 766 7.21 -29.02 3.46
N PRO A 767 6.02 -28.42 3.28
CA PRO A 767 5.42 -28.22 1.98
C PRO A 767 6.13 -27.07 1.26
N THR A 768 7.20 -27.38 0.51
CA THR A 768 8.18 -26.37 0.05
C THR A 768 8.39 -26.36 -1.45
N ALA A 769 8.06 -27.45 -2.15
CA ALA A 769 8.28 -27.57 -3.58
C ALA A 769 7.20 -28.42 -4.24
N SER A 770 7.15 -28.35 -5.57
CA SER A 770 6.25 -29.17 -6.40
C SER A 770 6.87 -30.54 -6.73
N GLU A 771 6.07 -31.45 -7.24
CA GLU A 771 6.54 -32.70 -7.84
C GLU A 771 7.05 -32.49 -9.27
N ALA A 772 7.96 -33.35 -9.70
CA ALA A 772 8.37 -33.47 -11.10
C ALA A 772 8.50 -34.96 -11.44
N CYS A 773 7.51 -35.48 -12.18
CA CYS A 773 7.36 -36.90 -12.43
C CYS A 773 7.95 -37.29 -13.78
N CYS A 774 8.98 -38.13 -13.78
CA CYS A 774 9.50 -38.75 -14.99
C CYS A 774 8.82 -40.11 -15.24
N PRO A 775 8.49 -40.44 -16.50
CA PRO A 775 7.95 -41.74 -16.86
C PRO A 775 9.01 -42.84 -16.68
N LEU A 776 8.57 -44.05 -16.32
CA LEU A 776 9.42 -45.23 -16.24
C LEU A 776 9.37 -46.06 -17.54
N PRO A 777 10.50 -46.63 -18.01
CA PRO A 777 11.85 -46.57 -17.41
C PRO A 777 12.55 -45.23 -17.68
N LEU A 778 13.30 -44.73 -16.69
CA LEU A 778 14.14 -43.53 -16.83
C LEU A 778 15.18 -43.73 -17.93
N ALA A 779 14.99 -43.11 -19.10
CA ALA A 779 15.99 -43.08 -20.15
C ALA A 779 17.14 -42.14 -19.73
N LEU A 780 18.39 -42.53 -20.03
CA LEU A 780 19.54 -41.62 -19.90
C LEU A 780 19.28 -40.35 -20.73
N GLY A 781 19.20 -39.20 -20.07
CA GLY A 781 18.83 -37.92 -20.69
C GLY A 781 17.32 -37.71 -20.84
N THR A 782 16.51 -38.16 -19.87
CA THR A 782 15.07 -37.87 -19.83
C THR A 782 14.86 -36.35 -19.84
N LYS A 783 14.38 -35.83 -20.98
CA LYS A 783 14.28 -34.40 -21.23
C LYS A 783 13.01 -33.74 -20.69
N TYR A 784 12.01 -34.52 -20.26
CA TYR A 784 10.68 -34.01 -19.93
C TYR A 784 10.15 -34.67 -18.66
N ALA A 785 9.75 -33.85 -17.68
CA ALA A 785 8.97 -34.26 -16.52
C ALA A 785 7.54 -33.72 -16.62
N GLN A 786 6.58 -34.47 -16.10
CA GLN A 786 5.18 -34.03 -15.97
C GLN A 786 4.92 -33.50 -14.56
N ARG A 787 4.05 -32.50 -14.47
CA ARG A 787 3.50 -32.00 -13.20
C ARG A 787 2.03 -32.38 -13.13
N ASN A 788 1.60 -32.89 -11.99
CA ASN A 788 0.22 -33.30 -11.71
C ASN A 788 -0.38 -32.45 -10.58
N GLN A 789 0.09 -31.21 -10.45
CA GLN A 789 -0.32 -30.30 -9.40
C GLN A 789 -1.82 -29.99 -9.46
N ILE A 790 -2.44 -29.86 -8.29
CA ILE A 790 -3.87 -29.56 -8.16
C ILE A 790 -4.15 -28.11 -8.53
N TYR A 791 -3.20 -27.21 -8.27
CA TYR A 791 -3.26 -25.81 -8.68
C TYR A 791 -1.85 -25.31 -9.00
N ASP A 792 -1.74 -24.24 -9.79
CA ASP A 792 -0.44 -23.68 -10.17
C ASP A 792 0.25 -23.03 -8.98
N GLY A 793 1.52 -23.38 -8.77
CA GLY A 793 2.29 -22.94 -7.61
C GLY A 793 1.98 -23.73 -6.32
N GLU A 794 1.37 -24.92 -6.40
CA GLU A 794 1.24 -25.82 -5.25
C GLU A 794 2.60 -26.13 -4.60
N ARG A 795 2.59 -26.20 -3.26
CA ARG A 795 3.73 -26.66 -2.45
C ARG A 795 3.33 -27.90 -1.68
N MET A 796 4.18 -28.92 -1.73
CA MET A 796 3.95 -30.18 -1.03
C MET A 796 5.22 -30.72 -0.41
N THR A 797 5.05 -31.62 0.54
CA THR A 797 6.13 -32.37 1.17
C THR A 797 6.76 -33.34 0.18
N TYR A 798 7.98 -33.80 0.48
CA TYR A 798 8.64 -34.81 -0.37
C TYR A 798 7.80 -36.10 -0.47
N ALA A 799 7.16 -36.50 0.63
CA ALA A 799 6.33 -37.71 0.68
C ALA A 799 5.11 -37.59 -0.25
N THR A 800 4.39 -36.47 -0.21
CA THR A 800 3.25 -36.21 -1.10
C THR A 800 3.68 -36.16 -2.56
N ALA A 801 4.81 -35.51 -2.88
CA ALA A 801 5.36 -35.47 -4.23
C ALA A 801 5.72 -36.87 -4.77
N GLU A 802 6.36 -37.70 -3.95
CA GLU A 802 6.73 -39.08 -4.30
C GLU A 802 5.48 -39.93 -4.58
N GLN A 803 4.48 -39.87 -3.70
CA GLN A 803 3.21 -40.59 -3.88
C GLN A 803 2.48 -40.15 -5.14
N ARG A 804 2.49 -38.85 -5.45
CA ARG A 804 1.84 -38.30 -6.65
C ARG A 804 2.48 -38.82 -7.93
N CYS A 805 3.81 -38.91 -7.99
CA CYS A 805 4.48 -39.51 -9.15
C CYS A 805 4.25 -41.01 -9.28
N ILE A 806 4.21 -41.74 -8.17
CA ILE A 806 3.89 -43.17 -8.17
C ILE A 806 2.47 -43.41 -8.71
N SER A 807 1.51 -42.54 -8.38
CA SER A 807 0.12 -42.65 -8.84
C SER A 807 -0.05 -42.52 -10.37
N THR A 808 0.95 -41.97 -11.06
CA THR A 808 0.98 -41.82 -12.52
C THR A 808 2.05 -42.67 -13.19
N ASP A 809 2.39 -43.82 -12.60
CA ASP A 809 3.40 -44.77 -13.11
C ASP A 809 4.79 -44.14 -13.34
N GLY A 810 5.13 -43.09 -12.58
CA GLY A 810 6.37 -42.35 -12.67
C GLY A 810 7.19 -42.35 -11.37
N THR A 811 8.29 -41.60 -11.39
CA THR A 811 9.15 -41.36 -10.21
C THR A 811 9.60 -39.91 -10.18
N LEU A 812 9.95 -39.40 -9.00
CA LEU A 812 10.65 -38.13 -8.88
C LEU A 812 11.98 -38.19 -9.63
N CYS A 813 12.36 -37.10 -10.28
CA CYS A 813 13.58 -37.01 -11.06
C CYS A 813 14.10 -35.57 -11.15
N ASP A 814 15.39 -35.44 -11.49
CA ASP A 814 16.00 -34.18 -11.92
C ASP A 814 15.98 -34.15 -13.46
N TYR A 815 15.12 -33.34 -14.07
CA TYR A 815 14.89 -33.29 -15.53
C TYR A 815 15.63 -32.12 -16.17
N ASP A 816 15.88 -32.11 -17.49
CA ASP A 816 16.64 -31.03 -18.16
C ASP A 816 15.77 -29.89 -18.72
N ASP A 817 14.53 -30.18 -19.15
CA ASP A 817 13.58 -29.20 -19.67
C ASP A 817 12.15 -29.53 -19.19
N ILE A 818 11.34 -28.51 -18.87
CA ILE A 818 9.88 -28.62 -18.79
C ILE A 818 9.38 -27.76 -19.95
N ASP A 819 8.29 -28.17 -20.63
CA ASP A 819 7.73 -27.36 -21.71
C ASP A 819 7.49 -25.92 -21.22
N ILE A 820 8.29 -24.98 -21.75
CA ILE A 820 8.67 -23.71 -21.12
C ILE A 820 7.85 -22.53 -21.63
N SER A 821 6.61 -22.77 -22.09
CA SER A 821 5.78 -21.68 -22.60
C SER A 821 5.50 -20.62 -21.52
N GLU A 822 5.45 -20.99 -20.23
CA GLU A 822 4.94 -20.14 -19.15
C GLU A 822 5.83 -20.18 -17.88
N SER A 823 6.89 -19.37 -17.86
CA SER A 823 7.90 -19.43 -16.80
C SER A 823 7.40 -19.00 -15.41
N HIS A 824 6.30 -18.25 -15.32
CA HIS A 824 5.65 -17.88 -14.06
C HIS A 824 5.01 -19.09 -13.37
N LYS A 825 4.59 -20.12 -14.12
CA LYS A 825 4.08 -21.38 -13.54
C LYS A 825 5.16 -22.32 -13.01
N THR A 826 6.44 -21.98 -13.23
CA THR A 826 7.59 -22.85 -12.90
C THR A 826 8.23 -22.47 -11.56
N GLY A 827 8.14 -23.39 -10.59
CA GLY A 827 8.78 -23.28 -9.27
C GLY A 827 9.85 -24.35 -9.02
N TYR A 828 10.40 -24.37 -7.80
CA TYR A 828 11.25 -25.46 -7.33
C TYR A 828 10.48 -26.79 -7.32
N HIS A 829 11.18 -27.89 -7.59
CA HIS A 829 10.63 -29.24 -7.51
C HIS A 829 11.54 -30.17 -6.70
N TRP A 830 10.93 -31.19 -6.11
CA TRP A 830 11.62 -32.25 -5.40
C TRP A 830 12.38 -33.17 -6.36
N THR A 831 13.63 -33.50 -6.01
CA THR A 831 14.39 -34.56 -6.67
C THR A 831 14.69 -35.69 -5.67
N PRO A 832 14.95 -36.93 -6.13
CA PRO A 832 15.31 -38.04 -5.25
C PRO A 832 16.72 -37.89 -4.65
N ASP A 833 17.53 -36.95 -5.17
CA ASP A 833 18.93 -36.78 -4.78
C ASP A 833 19.05 -36.30 -3.32
N PRO A 834 19.89 -36.95 -2.51
CA PRO A 834 20.17 -36.47 -1.17
C PRO A 834 21.01 -35.19 -1.20
N CYS A 835 20.79 -34.37 -0.19
CA CYS A 835 21.49 -33.11 0.04
C CYS A 835 22.10 -33.14 1.45
N LYS A 836 23.32 -32.64 1.62
CA LYS A 836 23.99 -32.51 2.92
C LYS A 836 24.17 -31.05 3.25
N ILE A 837 23.94 -30.73 4.52
CA ILE A 837 24.14 -29.38 5.07
C ILE A 837 25.46 -29.40 5.84
N ARG A 838 26.43 -28.61 5.36
CA ARG A 838 27.73 -28.42 5.98
C ARG A 838 27.78 -27.05 6.63
N VAL A 839 28.73 -26.87 7.53
CA VAL A 839 28.96 -25.59 8.21
C VAL A 839 30.38 -25.10 8.00
N LYS A 840 30.50 -23.87 7.52
CA LYS A 840 31.73 -23.12 7.42
C LYS A 840 31.88 -22.25 8.66
N ILE A 841 33.03 -22.27 9.32
CA ILE A 841 33.29 -21.60 10.60
C ILE A 841 34.44 -20.63 10.40
N ASN A 842 34.24 -19.35 10.72
CA ASN A 842 35.29 -18.34 10.62
C ASN A 842 36.21 -18.34 11.88
N LEU A 843 37.18 -17.44 11.93
CA LEU A 843 38.15 -17.36 13.03
C LEU A 843 37.53 -16.96 14.38
N ASP A 844 36.38 -16.29 14.35
CA ASP A 844 35.65 -15.79 15.51
C ASP A 844 34.57 -16.79 15.99
N GLY A 845 34.41 -17.93 15.30
CA GLY A 845 33.43 -18.96 15.63
C GLY A 845 32.03 -18.72 15.06
N TYR A 846 31.86 -17.73 14.18
CA TYR A 846 30.62 -17.52 13.44
C TYR A 846 30.51 -18.55 12.31
N VAL A 847 29.28 -18.88 11.95
CA VAL A 847 28.98 -19.97 11.02
C VAL A 847 28.30 -19.47 9.75
N ALA A 848 28.60 -20.10 8.62
CA ALA A 848 27.90 -19.95 7.35
C ALA A 848 27.47 -21.33 6.85
N ILE A 849 26.32 -21.38 6.18
CA ILE A 849 25.72 -22.63 5.69
C ILE A 849 26.27 -22.94 4.31
N VAL A 850 26.63 -24.20 4.07
CA VAL A 850 27.09 -24.68 2.76
C VAL A 850 26.32 -25.94 2.39
N TYR A 851 25.74 -25.97 1.18
CA TYR A 851 25.06 -27.16 0.68
C TYR A 851 25.98 -28.02 -0.17
N GLU A 852 26.02 -29.32 0.13
CA GLU A 852 26.72 -30.35 -0.65
C GLU A 852 25.69 -31.31 -1.24
N MET A 853 25.59 -31.36 -2.57
CA MET A 853 24.64 -32.21 -3.29
C MET A 853 25.35 -33.43 -3.86
N GLN A 854 24.66 -34.59 -3.88
CA GLN A 854 25.22 -35.80 -4.50
C GLN A 854 25.44 -35.61 -6.01
N THR A 855 24.47 -35.00 -6.70
CA THR A 855 24.58 -34.65 -8.13
C THR A 855 24.94 -33.16 -8.25
N PRO A 856 26.07 -32.80 -8.89
CA PRO A 856 26.48 -31.41 -9.04
C PRO A 856 25.40 -30.53 -9.69
N ALA A 857 25.20 -29.34 -9.15
CA ALA A 857 24.27 -28.34 -9.66
C ALA A 857 24.71 -26.94 -9.23
N ASP A 858 24.28 -25.92 -9.96
CA ASP A 858 24.47 -24.52 -9.56
C ASP A 858 23.62 -24.23 -8.32
N LYS A 859 24.27 -23.87 -7.21
CA LYS A 859 23.62 -23.54 -5.94
C LYS A 859 23.18 -22.07 -5.96
N VAL A 860 22.24 -21.72 -5.09
CA VAL A 860 22.02 -20.29 -4.79
C VAL A 860 23.25 -19.72 -4.09
N SER A 861 23.59 -18.47 -4.40
CA SER A 861 24.86 -17.84 -4.01
C SER A 861 25.12 -17.79 -2.50
N TRP A 862 24.06 -17.69 -1.69
CA TRP A 862 24.18 -17.55 -0.25
C TRP A 862 24.44 -18.86 0.53
N VAL A 863 24.42 -20.01 -0.14
CA VAL A 863 24.78 -21.33 0.42
C VAL A 863 25.88 -22.04 -0.38
N ASP A 864 26.50 -21.32 -1.33
CA ASP A 864 27.62 -21.83 -2.11
C ASP A 864 28.92 -21.89 -1.26
N ASP A 865 29.97 -22.53 -1.76
CA ASP A 865 31.18 -22.83 -0.99
C ASP A 865 31.94 -21.54 -0.59
N ASP A 866 31.87 -20.50 -1.43
CA ASP A 866 32.56 -19.21 -1.27
C ASP A 866 31.69 -18.14 -0.55
N ASN A 867 30.46 -18.48 -0.13
CA ASN A 867 29.54 -17.52 0.47
C ASN A 867 30.09 -16.88 1.76
N LYS A 868 29.74 -15.62 2.05
CA LYS A 868 30.25 -14.87 3.22
C LYS A 868 29.17 -14.53 4.24
N ASN A 869 28.06 -15.26 4.22
CA ASN A 869 26.91 -15.01 5.09
C ASN A 869 27.11 -15.66 6.47
N PHE A 870 28.06 -15.14 7.23
CA PHE A 870 28.34 -15.60 8.58
C PHE A 870 27.33 -15.03 9.59
N PHE A 871 26.82 -15.89 10.46
CA PHE A 871 25.99 -15.52 11.61
C PHE A 871 26.49 -16.18 12.90
N GLU A 872 26.16 -15.58 14.03
CA GLU A 872 26.60 -16.05 15.35
C GLU A 872 25.78 -17.26 15.82
N VAL A 873 26.42 -18.19 16.54
CA VAL A 873 25.78 -19.35 17.16
C VAL A 873 26.27 -19.54 18.59
N ILE A 874 25.45 -20.23 19.40
CA ILE A 874 25.75 -20.53 20.79
C ILE A 874 26.44 -21.90 20.88
N TRP A 875 27.76 -21.90 20.96
CA TRP A 875 28.59 -23.11 21.09
C TRP A 875 28.46 -23.77 22.47
N ASN A 876 28.28 -25.08 22.49
CA ASN A 876 28.29 -25.85 23.72
C ASN A 876 29.71 -25.89 24.29
N GLY A 877 29.89 -25.40 25.52
CA GLY A 877 31.20 -25.36 26.19
C GLY A 877 32.12 -24.21 25.74
N GLY A 878 31.67 -23.31 24.86
CA GLY A 878 32.40 -22.11 24.44
C GLY A 878 33.63 -22.35 23.57
N THR A 879 33.82 -23.57 23.06
CA THR A 879 34.92 -23.93 22.15
C THR A 879 34.36 -24.29 20.78
N PHE A 880 35.15 -24.02 19.74
CA PHE A 880 34.75 -24.27 18.35
C PHE A 880 35.94 -24.73 17.49
N PRO A 881 35.67 -25.42 16.36
CA PRO A 881 36.69 -25.74 15.37
C PRO A 881 37.37 -24.48 14.82
N ASN A 882 38.71 -24.42 14.89
CA ASN A 882 39.51 -23.30 14.39
C ASN A 882 40.82 -23.83 13.77
N PRO A 883 41.38 -23.23 12.70
CA PRO A 883 42.69 -23.64 12.17
C PRO A 883 43.80 -23.83 13.22
N SER A 884 43.77 -23.07 14.31
CA SER A 884 44.75 -23.18 15.42
C SER A 884 44.65 -24.49 16.21
N ASN A 885 43.46 -25.09 16.29
CA ASN A 885 43.24 -26.44 16.82
C ASN A 885 43.11 -27.47 15.68
N ASN A 886 43.60 -27.10 14.49
CA ASN A 886 43.49 -27.84 13.24
C ASN A 886 42.05 -28.31 12.95
N CYS A 887 41.10 -27.41 13.17
CA CYS A 887 39.67 -27.67 13.07
C CYS A 887 39.19 -28.87 13.90
N GLY A 888 39.87 -29.16 15.02
CA GLY A 888 39.53 -30.22 15.97
C GLY A 888 40.33 -31.52 15.88
N GLU A 889 41.61 -31.49 15.47
CA GLU A 889 42.34 -32.72 15.11
C GLU A 889 42.65 -33.75 16.21
N GLY A 890 42.74 -35.00 15.71
CA GLY A 890 43.43 -36.15 16.29
C GLY A 890 43.51 -37.37 15.34
N ILE A 891 42.72 -37.41 14.25
CA ILE A 891 42.76 -38.43 13.18
C ILE A 891 42.36 -37.75 11.86
N GLU A 892 42.92 -38.21 10.74
CA GLU A 892 42.56 -37.86 9.36
C GLU A 892 41.03 -37.67 9.20
N GLY A 893 40.61 -36.49 8.75
CA GLY A 893 39.25 -36.19 8.32
C GLY A 893 38.23 -35.82 9.39
N LYS A 894 38.45 -34.81 10.26
CA LYS A 894 37.43 -34.26 11.20
C LYS A 894 36.69 -33.01 10.74
N CYS A 895 37.41 -32.06 10.20
CA CYS A 895 36.91 -30.90 9.47
C CYS A 895 38.07 -30.48 8.57
N GLU A 896 37.79 -29.83 7.45
CA GLU A 896 38.88 -29.34 6.59
C GLU A 896 39.22 -27.89 6.90
N VAL A 897 40.51 -27.59 6.93
CA VAL A 897 41.02 -26.23 7.04
C VAL A 897 40.86 -25.54 5.70
N LEU A 898 40.21 -24.39 5.68
CA LEU A 898 40.01 -23.60 4.46
C LEU A 898 41.25 -22.76 4.14
N GLN A 899 41.55 -22.58 2.85
CA GLN A 899 42.69 -21.76 2.40
C GLN A 899 42.56 -20.29 2.81
N GLU A 900 41.34 -19.77 2.85
CA GLU A 900 41.01 -18.39 3.26
C GLU A 900 41.03 -18.20 4.79
N GLY A 901 41.30 -19.25 5.56
CA GLY A 901 41.12 -19.30 7.00
C GLY A 901 39.75 -19.82 7.40
N GLY A 902 39.67 -20.49 8.56
CA GLY A 902 38.45 -21.14 9.06
C GLY A 902 38.39 -22.64 8.80
N CYS A 903 37.23 -23.23 9.11
CA CYS A 903 36.99 -24.67 9.07
C CYS A 903 35.70 -24.98 8.30
N LEU A 904 35.67 -26.11 7.58
CA LEU A 904 34.45 -26.61 6.95
C LEU A 904 34.17 -28.05 7.44
N CYS A 905 33.02 -28.22 8.09
CA CYS A 905 32.66 -29.43 8.82
C CYS A 905 31.38 -30.06 8.26
N GLN A 906 31.28 -31.39 8.34
CA GLN A 906 30.00 -32.09 8.16
C GLN A 906 29.14 -31.87 9.40
N THR A 907 27.81 -31.91 9.26
CA THR A 907 26.90 -31.73 10.40
C THR A 907 25.92 -32.88 10.55
N SER A 908 25.42 -33.06 11.77
CA SER A 908 24.17 -33.79 12.01
C SER A 908 23.40 -33.18 13.15
N VAL A 909 22.08 -33.31 13.11
CA VAL A 909 21.21 -32.75 14.15
C VAL A 909 20.78 -33.85 15.12
N LEU A 910 20.93 -33.57 16.41
CA LEU A 910 20.48 -34.41 17.50
C LEU A 910 19.35 -33.68 18.26
N GLY A 911 18.21 -34.35 18.42
CA GLY A 911 17.06 -33.84 19.17
C GLY A 911 16.82 -34.70 20.41
N GLU A 912 16.95 -34.11 21.59
CA GLU A 912 16.87 -34.83 22.87
C GLU A 912 15.87 -34.17 23.82
N ALA A 913 15.19 -34.99 24.63
CA ALA A 913 14.33 -34.47 25.69
C ALA A 913 15.17 -33.83 26.79
N VAL A 914 14.77 -32.65 27.26
CA VAL A 914 15.51 -31.92 28.30
C VAL A 914 15.09 -32.37 29.69
N PHE A 915 13.79 -32.58 29.88
CA PHE A 915 13.20 -33.05 31.12
C PHE A 915 12.69 -34.49 30.96
N ASP A 916 13.01 -35.33 31.93
CA ASP A 916 12.49 -36.69 32.09
C ASP A 916 11.37 -36.78 33.15
N SER A 917 11.04 -35.65 33.75
CA SER A 917 10.11 -35.49 34.86
C SER A 917 9.53 -34.06 34.90
N MET A 918 8.56 -33.80 35.79
CA MET A 918 7.99 -32.45 35.94
C MET A 918 9.10 -31.48 36.39
N PRO A 919 9.29 -30.33 35.69
CA PRO A 919 10.27 -29.33 36.08
C PRO A 919 9.99 -28.77 37.48
N ALA A 920 11.06 -28.45 38.21
CA ALA A 920 10.98 -27.96 39.59
C ALA A 920 10.52 -26.50 39.69
N ALA A 921 10.87 -25.66 38.70
CA ALA A 921 10.46 -24.26 38.62
C ALA A 921 10.18 -23.83 37.18
N LYS A 922 9.39 -22.76 37.01
CA LYS A 922 9.11 -22.15 35.69
C LYS A 922 10.38 -21.61 35.03
N ASP A 923 11.27 -21.03 35.82
CA ASP A 923 12.53 -20.46 35.35
C ASP A 923 13.47 -21.52 34.74
N ASP A 924 13.42 -22.76 35.23
CA ASP A 924 14.16 -23.88 34.64
C ASP A 924 13.64 -24.16 33.22
N VAL A 925 12.33 -24.12 33.01
CA VAL A 925 11.71 -24.32 31.70
C VAL A 925 12.06 -23.17 30.75
N LEU A 926 11.91 -21.92 31.20
CA LEU A 926 12.17 -20.72 30.41
C LEU A 926 13.65 -20.56 30.01
N SER A 927 14.57 -21.09 30.81
CA SER A 927 16.02 -21.00 30.54
C SER A 927 16.57 -22.18 29.75
N MET A 928 15.95 -23.37 29.85
CA MET A 928 16.47 -24.59 29.21
C MET A 928 15.72 -24.98 27.93
N LEU A 929 14.45 -24.58 27.77
CA LEU A 929 13.66 -24.80 26.56
C LEU A 929 13.52 -23.52 25.76
N SER A 930 13.62 -23.66 24.45
CA SER A 930 13.64 -22.53 23.53
C SER A 930 12.82 -22.77 22.26
N ILE A 931 12.41 -24.02 22.00
CA ILE A 931 11.55 -24.36 20.87
C ILE A 931 10.10 -24.29 21.35
N GLY A 932 9.29 -23.45 20.71
CA GLY A 932 7.86 -23.36 20.99
C GLY A 932 7.11 -24.58 20.49
N ALA A 933 5.84 -24.67 20.89
CA ALA A 933 4.88 -25.64 20.39
C ALA A 933 3.57 -24.93 20.05
N LEU A 934 2.75 -25.56 19.20
CA LEU A 934 1.37 -25.13 19.02
C LEU A 934 0.57 -25.41 20.30
N ASP A 935 -0.54 -24.69 20.45
CA ASP A 935 -1.53 -25.03 21.48
C ASP A 935 -1.97 -26.50 21.26
N PRO A 936 -1.82 -27.39 22.27
CA PRO A 936 -2.25 -28.78 22.17
C PRO A 936 -3.70 -28.99 21.76
N ASN A 937 -4.56 -27.98 21.89
CA ASN A 937 -5.96 -28.02 21.47
C ASN A 937 -6.17 -27.84 19.96
N VAL A 938 -5.14 -27.42 19.20
CA VAL A 938 -5.16 -27.37 17.73
C VAL A 938 -5.05 -28.77 17.13
N HIS A 939 -4.50 -29.71 17.89
CA HIS A 939 -4.39 -31.11 17.51
C HIS A 939 -5.72 -31.87 17.68
N ALA A 940 -5.78 -33.11 17.16
CA ALA A 940 -7.01 -33.89 17.22
C ALA A 940 -7.50 -34.11 18.66
N ILE A 941 -8.82 -34.16 18.87
CA ILE A 941 -9.43 -34.32 20.19
C ILE A 941 -8.88 -35.59 20.87
N ASN A 942 -8.40 -35.44 22.11
CA ASN A 942 -7.75 -36.49 22.94
C ASN A 942 -6.35 -36.93 22.50
N GLU A 943 -5.69 -36.22 21.60
CA GLU A 943 -4.30 -36.52 21.26
C GLU A 943 -3.34 -36.27 22.43
N TYR A 944 -3.59 -35.22 23.19
CA TYR A 944 -2.83 -34.84 24.38
C TYR A 944 -3.64 -35.05 25.67
N THR A 945 -2.96 -35.60 26.68
CA THR A 945 -3.44 -35.62 28.07
C THR A 945 -2.67 -34.58 28.87
N LYS A 946 -3.34 -33.85 29.78
CA LYS A 946 -2.72 -32.76 30.54
C LYS A 946 -2.58 -33.06 32.03
N LYS A 947 -1.49 -32.58 32.63
CA LYS A 947 -1.20 -32.69 34.07
C LYS A 947 -0.74 -31.34 34.60
N PHE A 948 -1.52 -30.79 35.53
CA PHE A 948 -1.18 -29.52 36.19
C PHE A 948 -0.47 -29.78 37.52
N SER A 949 0.62 -29.05 37.76
CA SER A 949 1.31 -28.99 39.04
C SER A 949 0.94 -27.69 39.75
N ALA A 950 0.15 -27.77 40.82
CA ALA A 950 -0.17 -26.60 41.63
C ALA A 950 1.05 -26.03 42.39
N GLU A 951 2.07 -26.86 42.64
CA GLU A 951 3.31 -26.46 43.32
C GLU A 951 4.18 -25.59 42.43
N THR A 952 4.30 -25.93 41.15
CA THR A 952 5.19 -25.24 40.20
C THR A 952 4.45 -24.28 39.27
N GLY A 953 3.12 -24.41 39.17
CA GLY A 953 2.29 -23.62 38.26
C GLY A 953 2.53 -23.95 36.78
N ILE A 954 3.03 -25.15 36.49
CA ILE A 954 3.32 -25.66 35.15
C ILE A 954 2.26 -26.68 34.77
N THR A 955 1.76 -26.62 33.52
CA THR A 955 0.95 -27.69 32.94
C THR A 955 1.80 -28.43 31.90
N ALA A 956 1.85 -29.75 31.99
CA ALA A 956 2.51 -30.61 31.01
C ALA A 956 1.46 -31.39 30.20
N TYR A 957 1.66 -31.46 28.88
CA TYR A 957 0.82 -32.18 27.94
C TYR A 957 1.61 -33.35 27.33
N TYR A 958 1.03 -34.55 27.34
CA TYR A 958 1.67 -35.78 26.86
C TYR A 958 0.85 -36.47 25.77
N ARG A 959 1.55 -37.00 24.77
CA ARG A 959 0.97 -37.90 23.77
C ARG A 959 1.08 -39.34 24.30
N GLY A 960 -0.03 -39.92 24.77
CA GLY A 960 -0.05 -41.30 25.31
C GLY A 960 0.22 -41.42 26.82
N ASN A 961 1.19 -42.26 27.22
CA ASN A 961 1.33 -42.80 28.59
C ASN A 961 2.10 -41.91 29.61
N GLU A 962 1.79 -40.63 29.77
CA GLU A 962 2.46 -39.71 30.73
C GLU A 962 4.02 -39.79 30.74
N ILE A 963 4.64 -40.07 29.60
CA ILE A 963 6.11 -40.13 29.46
C ILE A 963 6.62 -38.74 29.10
N TYR A 964 7.62 -38.24 29.81
CA TYR A 964 8.33 -37.01 29.46
C TYR A 964 9.35 -37.30 28.38
N ASP A 965 8.98 -37.02 27.14
CA ASP A 965 9.79 -37.21 25.94
C ASP A 965 9.82 -35.92 25.10
N THR A 966 10.38 -36.00 23.89
CA THR A 966 10.45 -34.87 22.95
C THR A 966 9.10 -34.40 22.42
N ASN A 967 8.02 -35.16 22.64
CA ASN A 967 6.65 -34.79 22.28
C ASN A 967 5.91 -34.09 23.43
N THR A 968 6.52 -34.01 24.61
CA THR A 968 5.92 -33.34 25.77
C THR A 968 5.92 -31.83 25.57
N ILE A 969 4.81 -31.18 25.88
CA ILE A 969 4.65 -29.72 25.79
C ILE A 969 4.42 -29.17 27.18
N PHE A 970 5.15 -28.11 27.54
CA PHE A 970 4.96 -27.37 28.79
C PHE A 970 4.26 -26.05 28.51
N GLU A 971 3.19 -25.79 29.25
CA GLU A 971 2.45 -24.53 29.25
C GLU A 971 2.80 -23.73 30.51
N LEU A 972 3.16 -22.47 30.31
CA LEU A 972 3.45 -21.52 31.38
C LEU A 972 3.27 -20.06 30.92
N THR A 973 3.27 -19.15 31.89
CA THR A 973 3.25 -17.70 31.69
C THR A 973 4.50 -17.09 32.29
N ASP A 974 5.16 -16.19 31.56
CA ASP A 974 6.33 -15.46 32.05
C ASP A 974 5.97 -14.24 32.90
N ASP A 975 6.99 -13.56 33.43
CA ASP A 975 6.82 -12.39 34.31
C ASP A 975 6.20 -11.17 33.61
N PHE A 976 6.14 -11.17 32.27
CA PHE A 976 5.50 -10.10 31.48
C PHE A 976 4.04 -10.42 31.14
N GLY A 977 3.52 -11.56 31.60
CA GLY A 977 2.17 -12.02 31.30
C GLY A 977 2.04 -12.72 29.94
N ARG A 978 3.16 -13.04 29.26
CA ARG A 978 3.13 -13.78 27.99
C ARG A 978 2.95 -15.26 28.26
N HIS A 979 2.01 -15.87 27.55
CA HIS A 979 1.70 -17.29 27.64
C HIS A 979 2.43 -18.06 26.56
N PHE A 980 3.07 -19.17 26.92
CA PHE A 980 3.89 -19.98 26.03
C PHE A 980 3.54 -21.45 26.14
N PHE A 981 3.65 -22.13 25.00
CA PHE A 981 3.77 -23.58 24.91
C PHE A 981 5.19 -23.90 24.45
N LEU A 982 5.95 -24.63 25.24
CA LEU A 982 7.35 -24.98 24.95
C LEU A 982 7.49 -26.49 24.79
N LYS A 983 8.13 -26.91 23.70
CA LYS A 983 8.39 -28.32 23.41
C LYS A 983 9.57 -28.79 24.25
N ASN A 984 9.45 -29.96 24.87
CA ASN A 984 10.49 -30.58 25.69
C ASN A 984 11.62 -31.16 24.82
N ILE A 985 12.27 -30.33 24.02
CA ILE A 985 13.33 -30.74 23.11
C ILE A 985 14.44 -29.71 23.05
N ARG A 986 15.68 -30.21 23.02
CA ARG A 986 16.87 -29.45 22.65
C ARG A 986 17.35 -29.95 21.28
N SER A 987 17.43 -29.05 20.30
CA SER A 987 18.02 -29.33 19.00
C SER A 987 19.47 -28.87 18.97
N THR A 988 20.39 -29.80 18.78
CA THR A 988 21.84 -29.58 18.79
C THR A 988 22.43 -29.98 17.45
N VAL A 989 23.26 -29.10 16.87
CA VAL A 989 24.05 -29.41 15.68
C VAL A 989 25.41 -29.95 16.12
N GLU A 990 25.67 -31.22 15.83
CA GLU A 990 26.94 -31.89 16.11
C GLU A 990 27.86 -31.83 14.89
N MET A 991 29.12 -31.50 15.11
CA MET A 991 30.14 -31.53 14.06
C MET A 991 30.57 -32.98 13.80
N LYS A 992 30.68 -33.33 12.53
CA LYS A 992 31.12 -34.64 12.06
C LYS A 992 32.39 -34.56 11.24
N ASP A 993 33.15 -35.64 11.36
CA ASP A 993 34.31 -35.98 10.58
C ASP A 993 33.92 -36.24 9.09
N LEU A 994 34.86 -36.07 8.16
CA LEU A 994 34.72 -36.38 6.72
C LEU A 994 34.29 -37.84 6.47
N PHE A 995 34.44 -38.73 7.45
CA PHE A 995 34.00 -40.13 7.43
C PHE A 995 32.68 -40.37 8.20
N GLY A 996 32.03 -39.32 8.72
CA GLY A 996 30.75 -39.36 9.42
C GLY A 996 30.78 -39.65 10.94
N LYS A 997 31.95 -39.60 11.62
CA LYS A 997 32.06 -39.79 13.09
C LYS A 997 31.92 -38.47 13.85
N ASN A 998 31.38 -38.53 15.06
CA ASN A 998 31.18 -37.33 15.90
C ASN A 998 32.50 -36.72 16.37
N VAL A 999 32.53 -35.39 16.40
CA VAL A 999 33.60 -34.56 16.96
C VAL A 999 33.04 -33.88 18.23
N ASP A 1000 33.90 -33.59 19.23
CA ASP A 1000 33.54 -33.00 20.52
C ASP A 1000 33.03 -31.53 20.45
N TYR A 1001 32.60 -31.06 19.27
CA TYR A 1001 32.06 -29.71 19.06
C TYR A 1001 30.61 -29.76 18.63
N SER A 1002 29.78 -28.94 19.27
CA SER A 1002 28.39 -28.77 18.91
C SER A 1002 27.89 -27.38 19.29
N PHE A 1003 26.82 -26.95 18.65
CA PHE A 1003 26.13 -25.70 18.99
C PHE A 1003 24.63 -25.89 18.94
N ARG A 1004 23.90 -25.01 19.62
CA ARG A 1004 22.43 -25.00 19.61
C ARG A 1004 21.91 -24.66 18.21
N ASN A 1005 21.01 -25.46 17.66
CA ASN A 1005 20.41 -25.22 16.36
C ASN A 1005 19.55 -23.92 16.40
N PRO A 1006 19.92 -22.87 15.66
CA PRO A 1006 19.28 -21.57 15.81
C PRO A 1006 18.02 -21.43 14.93
N PRO A 1007 16.92 -20.86 15.42
CA PRO A 1007 15.73 -20.62 14.60
C PRO A 1007 15.92 -19.45 13.62
N ASN A 1008 15.18 -19.50 12.51
CA ASN A 1008 15.01 -18.38 11.59
C ASN A 1008 13.58 -18.36 11.01
N PHE A 1009 13.00 -17.17 10.87
CA PHE A 1009 11.70 -16.99 10.23
C PHE A 1009 11.79 -17.05 8.70
N MET A 1010 12.80 -16.40 8.15
CA MET A 1010 12.98 -16.26 6.70
C MET A 1010 13.57 -17.54 6.10
N SER A 1011 12.90 -18.17 5.15
CA SER A 1011 13.41 -19.37 4.49
C SER A 1011 14.68 -19.10 3.66
N LEU A 1012 15.60 -20.06 3.67
CA LEU A 1012 16.80 -20.05 2.82
C LEU A 1012 16.47 -20.33 1.35
N ILE A 1013 15.24 -20.76 1.07
CA ILE A 1013 14.74 -21.08 -0.27
C ILE A 1013 14.16 -19.80 -0.87
N PRO A 1014 14.60 -19.36 -2.07
CA PRO A 1014 14.22 -18.07 -2.64
C PRO A 1014 12.72 -17.77 -2.59
N ILE A 1015 11.91 -18.69 -3.10
CA ILE A 1015 10.45 -18.56 -3.25
C ILE A 1015 9.65 -18.68 -1.95
N GLU A 1016 10.29 -19.12 -0.85
CA GLU A 1016 9.65 -19.28 0.46
C GLU A 1016 10.09 -18.21 1.45
N ALA A 1017 10.94 -17.26 1.05
CA ALA A 1017 11.13 -16.02 1.80
C ALA A 1017 9.94 -15.11 1.50
N THR A 1018 8.95 -15.09 2.40
CA THR A 1018 7.69 -14.37 2.20
C THR A 1018 7.63 -13.06 2.97
N VAL A 1019 6.76 -12.15 2.54
CA VAL A 1019 6.51 -10.87 3.24
C VAL A 1019 5.92 -11.16 4.62
N ARG A 1020 5.03 -12.17 4.72
CA ARG A 1020 4.48 -12.66 6.00
C ARG A 1020 5.57 -13.01 7.00
N ASP A 1021 6.55 -13.82 6.61
CA ASP A 1021 7.59 -14.28 7.54
C ASP A 1021 8.53 -13.13 7.96
N ALA A 1022 8.75 -12.16 7.07
CA ALA A 1022 9.49 -10.93 7.39
C ALA A 1022 8.72 -10.03 8.37
N GLN A 1023 7.39 -9.98 8.27
CA GLN A 1023 6.53 -9.29 9.25
C GLN A 1023 6.59 -10.00 10.61
N TYR A 1024 6.51 -11.34 10.65
CA TYR A 1024 6.63 -12.09 11.90
C TYR A 1024 7.99 -11.91 12.57
N GLU A 1025 9.07 -11.91 11.80
CA GLU A 1025 10.41 -11.59 12.33
C GLU A 1025 10.47 -10.17 12.90
N THR A 1026 9.86 -9.19 12.21
CA THR A 1026 9.76 -7.81 12.72
C THR A 1026 9.01 -7.75 14.04
N GLU A 1027 7.89 -8.47 14.18
CA GLU A 1027 7.15 -8.53 15.44
C GLU A 1027 7.97 -9.16 16.57
N ALA A 1028 8.70 -10.25 16.29
CA ALA A 1028 9.59 -10.88 17.26
C ALA A 1028 10.73 -9.93 17.70
N ILE A 1029 11.29 -9.16 16.77
CA ILE A 1029 12.31 -8.14 17.08
C ILE A 1029 11.74 -7.03 17.97
N LEU A 1030 10.54 -6.54 17.66
CA LEU A 1030 9.87 -5.52 18.46
C LEU A 1030 9.56 -6.05 19.88
N ASP A 1031 9.20 -7.33 20.00
CA ASP A 1031 8.99 -7.98 21.28
C ASP A 1031 10.28 -8.05 22.11
N GLU A 1032 11.43 -8.31 21.49
CA GLU A 1032 12.71 -8.29 22.21
C GLU A 1032 13.02 -6.91 22.78
N TYR A 1033 12.73 -5.82 22.07
CA TYR A 1033 12.89 -4.47 22.60
C TYR A 1033 11.89 -4.16 23.72
N PHE A 1034 10.64 -4.58 23.56
CA PHE A 1034 9.56 -4.23 24.45
C PHE A 1034 9.61 -4.99 25.78
N TYR A 1035 9.82 -6.32 25.72
CA TYR A 1035 9.90 -7.20 26.89
C TYR A 1035 11.32 -7.27 27.48
N HIS A 1036 12.24 -6.42 27.03
CA HIS A 1036 13.53 -6.30 27.69
C HIS A 1036 13.37 -5.76 29.13
N PRO A 1037 14.04 -6.34 30.15
CA PRO A 1037 13.88 -5.92 31.55
C PRO A 1037 14.18 -4.44 31.84
N ASN A 1038 15.00 -3.79 31.00
CA ASN A 1038 15.29 -2.36 31.15
C ASN A 1038 14.19 -1.43 30.64
N THR A 1039 13.27 -1.90 29.79
CA THR A 1039 12.37 -1.00 29.06
C THR A 1039 11.50 -0.18 30.00
N ALA A 1040 10.92 -0.81 31.01
CA ALA A 1040 10.12 -0.14 32.03
C ALA A 1040 10.90 0.93 32.83
N PRO A 1041 12.02 0.62 33.52
CA PRO A 1041 12.75 1.63 34.29
C PRO A 1041 13.37 2.72 33.40
N PHE A 1042 13.86 2.38 32.21
CA PHE A 1042 14.41 3.34 31.26
C PHE A 1042 13.37 4.39 30.86
N LEU A 1043 12.21 3.95 30.37
CA LEU A 1043 11.14 4.86 29.95
C LEU A 1043 10.60 5.67 31.11
N CYS A 1044 10.47 5.09 32.29
CA CYS A 1044 9.99 5.80 33.47
C CYS A 1044 10.91 6.94 33.89
N ILE A 1045 12.24 6.76 33.83
CA ILE A 1045 13.17 7.89 34.03
C ILE A 1045 12.89 8.99 33.02
N ARG A 1046 12.77 8.66 31.73
CA ARG A 1046 12.54 9.64 30.65
C ARG A 1046 11.20 10.35 30.81
N PHE A 1047 10.11 9.63 31.09
CA PHE A 1047 8.80 10.25 31.31
C PHE A 1047 8.82 11.18 32.52
N ILE A 1048 9.35 10.74 33.66
CA ILE A 1048 9.39 11.59 34.86
C ILE A 1048 10.19 12.88 34.60
N GLN A 1049 11.31 12.79 33.88
CA GLN A 1049 12.08 13.96 33.45
C GLN A 1049 11.23 14.91 32.58
N ARG A 1050 10.51 14.39 31.58
CA ARG A 1050 9.61 15.19 30.72
C ARG A 1050 8.38 15.73 31.46
N PHE A 1051 8.09 15.27 32.67
CA PHE A 1051 6.99 15.74 33.51
C PHE A 1051 7.44 16.60 34.71
N GLY A 1052 8.66 17.14 34.66
CA GLY A 1052 9.08 18.25 35.54
C GLY A 1052 9.96 17.85 36.72
N VAL A 1053 10.56 16.65 36.70
CA VAL A 1053 11.47 16.18 37.76
C VAL A 1053 12.75 15.65 37.12
N SER A 1054 13.82 16.46 37.08
CA SER A 1054 15.08 16.07 36.41
C SER A 1054 15.81 14.93 37.12
N ASN A 1055 15.70 14.86 38.45
CA ASN A 1055 16.41 13.92 39.31
C ASN A 1055 15.43 13.12 40.20
N PRO A 1056 14.63 12.20 39.63
CA PRO A 1056 13.64 11.46 40.40
C PRO A 1056 14.28 10.51 41.42
N ALA A 1057 13.66 10.38 42.59
CA ALA A 1057 14.14 9.40 43.57
C ALA A 1057 13.94 7.96 43.06
N PRO A 1058 14.82 6.99 43.43
CA PRO A 1058 14.68 5.60 42.99
C PRO A 1058 13.31 4.97 43.27
N ARG A 1059 12.68 5.33 44.40
CA ARG A 1059 11.32 4.89 44.72
C ARG A 1059 10.29 5.35 43.69
N TYR A 1060 10.40 6.57 43.20
CA TYR A 1060 9.47 7.13 42.24
C TYR A 1060 9.60 6.42 40.89
N VAL A 1061 10.84 6.20 40.43
CA VAL A 1061 11.12 5.37 39.24
C VAL A 1061 10.55 3.96 39.42
N LYS A 1062 10.77 3.33 40.59
CA LYS A 1062 10.20 2.01 40.89
C LYS A 1062 8.68 1.99 40.80
N SER A 1063 8.01 3.00 41.37
CA SER A 1063 6.55 3.09 41.31
C SER A 1063 6.04 3.18 39.88
N CYS A 1064 6.72 3.95 39.03
CA CYS A 1064 6.39 4.06 37.62
C CYS A 1064 6.68 2.76 36.86
N ALA A 1065 7.86 2.16 37.07
CA ALA A 1065 8.26 0.94 36.39
C ALA A 1065 7.33 -0.23 36.76
N THR A 1066 6.88 -0.30 38.02
CA THR A 1066 5.85 -1.25 38.45
C THR A 1066 4.51 -0.97 37.77
N ALA A 1067 4.07 0.29 37.66
CA ALA A 1067 2.83 0.61 36.95
C ALA A 1067 2.87 0.29 35.45
N PHE A 1068 4.03 0.48 34.81
CA PHE A 1068 4.27 0.05 33.44
C PHE A 1068 4.23 -1.47 33.33
N HIS A 1069 4.86 -2.17 34.28
CA HIS A 1069 5.00 -3.62 34.26
C HIS A 1069 3.67 -4.34 34.53
N GLU A 1070 2.95 -3.95 35.59
CA GLU A 1070 1.64 -4.49 35.94
C GLU A 1070 0.51 -3.96 35.06
N GLY A 1071 0.74 -2.85 34.36
CA GLY A 1071 -0.27 -2.17 33.55
C GLY A 1071 -1.40 -1.52 34.34
N ILE A 1072 -1.25 -1.38 35.66
CA ILE A 1072 -2.24 -0.80 36.58
C ILE A 1072 -1.56 0.14 37.57
N TYR A 1073 -2.22 1.26 37.89
CA TYR A 1073 -1.84 2.15 38.97
C TYR A 1073 -3.04 2.56 39.82
N HIS A 1074 -2.88 2.61 41.14
CA HIS A 1074 -3.94 2.97 42.09
C HIS A 1074 -3.64 4.30 42.79
N ALA A 1075 -4.53 5.27 42.67
CA ALA A 1075 -4.43 6.54 43.38
C ALA A 1075 -5.81 7.15 43.65
N GLY A 1076 -5.99 7.76 44.83
CA GLY A 1076 -7.21 8.48 45.19
C GLY A 1076 -8.50 7.65 45.13
N GLY A 1077 -8.41 6.34 45.42
CA GLY A 1077 -9.55 5.41 45.34
C GLY A 1077 -9.94 5.00 43.91
N ARG A 1078 -9.16 5.37 42.89
CA ARG A 1078 -9.35 4.98 41.49
C ARG A 1078 -8.21 4.07 41.02
N SER A 1079 -8.50 3.27 40.00
CA SER A 1079 -7.51 2.44 39.29
C SER A 1079 -7.39 2.93 37.85
N PHE A 1080 -6.17 3.00 37.33
CA PHE A 1080 -5.84 3.44 35.98
C PHE A 1080 -5.08 2.33 35.26
N GLY A 1081 -5.39 2.09 33.99
CA GLY A 1081 -4.66 1.14 33.14
C GLY A 1081 -5.53 0.00 32.62
N THR A 1082 -4.88 -0.93 31.91
CA THR A 1082 -5.52 -2.08 31.25
C THR A 1082 -5.15 -3.42 31.88
N GLY A 1083 -4.17 -3.47 32.79
CA GLY A 1083 -3.64 -4.74 33.31
C GLY A 1083 -2.64 -5.44 32.40
N GLN A 1084 -2.20 -4.76 31.34
CA GLN A 1084 -1.22 -5.29 30.39
C GLN A 1084 0.12 -4.55 30.55
N TYR A 1085 1.22 -5.30 30.47
CA TYR A 1085 2.56 -4.76 30.43
C TYR A 1085 2.67 -3.67 29.34
N GLY A 1086 3.32 -2.55 29.67
CA GLY A 1086 3.49 -1.41 28.77
C GLY A 1086 2.32 -0.44 28.65
N CYS A 1087 1.32 -0.54 29.53
CA CYS A 1087 0.18 0.39 29.55
C CYS A 1087 0.62 1.83 29.87
N LEU A 1088 0.56 2.73 28.89
CA LEU A 1088 0.95 4.13 29.05
C LEU A 1088 -0.03 4.92 29.92
N LYS A 1089 -1.32 4.51 29.97
CA LYS A 1089 -2.31 5.11 30.88
C LYS A 1089 -1.95 4.91 32.35
N ALA A 1090 -1.55 3.70 32.75
CA ALA A 1090 -1.09 3.41 34.10
C ALA A 1090 0.22 4.15 34.40
N THR A 1091 1.14 4.13 33.42
CA THR A 1091 2.45 4.78 33.51
C THR A 1091 2.31 6.28 33.75
N VAL A 1092 1.60 7.02 32.88
CA VAL A 1092 1.44 8.48 33.05
C VAL A 1092 0.65 8.84 34.30
N ALA A 1093 -0.33 8.02 34.71
CA ALA A 1093 -1.03 8.21 35.97
C ALA A 1093 -0.07 8.10 37.16
N SER A 1094 0.84 7.12 37.13
CA SER A 1094 1.87 6.99 38.16
C SER A 1094 2.83 8.17 38.19
N VAL A 1095 3.17 8.74 37.03
CA VAL A 1095 4.02 9.95 36.95
C VAL A 1095 3.30 11.15 37.56
N VAL A 1096 2.11 11.51 37.07
CA VAL A 1096 1.49 12.77 37.50
C VAL A 1096 0.81 12.72 38.88
N LEU A 1097 0.53 11.52 39.41
CA LEU A 1097 -0.16 11.34 40.69
C LEU A 1097 0.73 10.83 41.82
N ASP A 1098 2.01 10.53 41.58
CA ASP A 1098 2.91 10.13 42.65
C ASP A 1098 3.05 11.24 43.70
N ARG A 1099 3.28 10.82 44.95
CA ARG A 1099 3.44 11.73 46.09
C ARG A 1099 4.58 12.73 45.92
N GLU A 1100 5.63 12.36 45.18
CA GLU A 1100 6.80 13.20 44.92
C GLU A 1100 6.45 14.34 43.97
N ALA A 1101 5.74 14.03 42.88
CA ALA A 1101 5.25 15.01 41.91
C ALA A 1101 4.22 16.00 42.48
N ARG A 1102 3.65 15.72 43.66
CA ARG A 1102 2.61 16.52 44.32
C ARG A 1102 3.03 17.11 45.66
N SER A 1103 4.31 16.96 46.03
CA SER A 1103 4.79 17.33 47.36
C SER A 1103 5.16 18.82 47.43
N VAL A 1104 4.35 19.59 48.16
CA VAL A 1104 4.62 21.01 48.44
C VAL A 1104 5.95 21.21 49.18
N VAL A 1105 6.42 20.22 49.95
CA VAL A 1105 7.70 20.30 50.65
C VAL A 1105 8.87 20.15 49.66
N LEU A 1106 8.74 19.26 48.67
CA LEU A 1106 9.78 19.07 47.66
C LEU A 1106 9.78 20.21 46.64
N ASP A 1107 8.62 20.82 46.36
CA ASP A 1107 8.52 22.02 45.52
C ASP A 1107 9.34 23.21 46.09
N ALA A 1108 9.60 23.21 47.40
CA ALA A 1108 10.43 24.23 48.05
C ALA A 1108 11.93 23.87 48.09
N ASP A 1109 12.32 22.66 47.68
CA ASP A 1109 13.71 22.20 47.67
C ASP A 1109 14.38 22.60 46.34
N PRO A 1110 15.45 23.43 46.37
CA PRO A 1110 16.13 23.87 45.15
C PRO A 1110 16.88 22.76 44.41
N SER A 1111 17.02 21.57 45.00
CA SER A 1111 17.60 20.38 44.37
C SER A 1111 16.56 19.47 43.70
N GLN A 1112 15.26 19.82 43.80
CA GLN A 1112 14.14 19.05 43.27
C GLN A 1112 13.42 19.81 42.15
N GLY A 1113 12.69 19.07 41.31
CA GLY A 1113 11.98 19.61 40.14
C GLY A 1113 12.85 19.69 38.88
N SER A 1114 12.43 20.52 37.91
CA SER A 1114 13.18 20.82 36.70
C SER A 1114 13.00 22.26 36.26
N LEU A 1115 13.91 22.74 35.41
CA LEU A 1115 13.71 24.01 34.71
C LEU A 1115 12.64 23.83 33.65
N ARG A 1116 11.59 24.67 33.66
CA ARG A 1116 10.58 24.60 32.60
C ARG A 1116 11.21 24.92 31.24
N GLU A 1117 10.99 24.03 30.28
CA GLU A 1117 11.47 24.15 28.91
C GLU A 1117 10.99 25.47 28.25
N PRO A 1118 11.80 26.12 27.41
CA PRO A 1118 11.47 27.41 26.79
C PRO A 1118 10.13 27.44 26.04
N LEU A 1119 9.86 26.46 25.18
CA LEU A 1119 8.62 26.42 24.40
C LEU A 1119 7.39 26.32 25.32
N LEU A 1120 7.47 25.52 26.38
CA LEU A 1120 6.38 25.36 27.35
C LEU A 1120 6.12 26.61 28.17
N LYS A 1121 7.12 27.46 28.40
CA LYS A 1121 6.91 28.77 29.02
C LYS A 1121 6.03 29.63 28.12
N ILE A 1122 6.30 29.67 26.81
CA ILE A 1122 5.52 30.44 25.83
C ILE A 1122 4.08 29.91 25.77
N ILE A 1123 3.91 28.61 25.57
CA ILE A 1123 2.56 27.98 25.52
C ILE A 1123 1.80 28.22 26.84
N SER A 1124 2.49 28.09 27.99
CA SER A 1124 1.87 28.37 29.28
C SER A 1124 1.44 29.82 29.42
N VAL A 1125 2.22 30.80 28.94
CA VAL A 1125 1.83 32.21 28.96
C VAL A 1125 0.60 32.43 28.08
N MET A 1126 0.62 31.95 26.83
CA MET A 1126 -0.52 32.10 25.91
C MET A 1126 -1.80 31.54 26.51
N ARG A 1127 -1.74 30.35 27.11
CA ARG A 1127 -2.90 29.71 27.75
C ARG A 1127 -3.36 30.44 29.01
N ASN A 1128 -2.44 30.86 29.88
CA ASN A 1128 -2.79 31.60 31.11
C ASN A 1128 -3.35 32.99 30.83
N MET A 1129 -3.00 33.58 29.69
CA MET A 1129 -3.56 34.83 29.19
C MET A 1129 -4.86 34.61 28.40
N GLU A 1130 -5.38 33.37 28.36
CA GLU A 1130 -6.60 33.00 27.64
C GLU A 1130 -6.55 33.45 26.18
N PHE A 1131 -5.41 33.24 25.52
CA PHE A 1131 -5.21 33.64 24.13
C PHE A 1131 -6.35 33.11 23.24
N GLN A 1132 -7.03 34.02 22.56
CA GLN A 1132 -8.00 33.74 21.52
C GLN A 1132 -7.56 34.46 20.25
N ARG A 1133 -7.62 33.73 19.14
CA ARG A 1133 -7.46 34.28 17.79
C ARG A 1133 -8.80 34.89 17.38
N GLU A 1134 -8.79 36.04 16.72
CA GLU A 1134 -9.99 36.56 16.04
C GLU A 1134 -10.33 35.65 14.85
N ASP A 1135 -11.61 35.47 14.54
CA ASP A 1135 -12.04 34.52 13.51
C ASP A 1135 -11.44 34.82 12.12
N ASP A 1136 -11.09 36.08 11.86
CA ASP A 1136 -10.52 36.62 10.61
C ASP A 1136 -8.98 36.78 10.63
N SER A 1137 -8.29 36.36 11.69
CA SER A 1137 -6.83 36.47 11.83
C SER A 1137 -6.09 35.21 11.37
N LYS A 1138 -4.87 35.31 10.82
CA LYS A 1138 -4.07 34.11 10.49
C LYS A 1138 -3.77 33.25 11.73
N GLN A 1139 -3.44 31.96 11.50
CA GLN A 1139 -3.00 31.06 12.55
C GLN A 1139 -1.73 31.57 13.25
N VAL A 1140 -1.53 31.15 14.51
CA VAL A 1140 -0.35 31.57 15.28
C VAL A 1140 0.90 30.99 14.65
N LEU A 1141 1.75 31.89 14.16
CA LEU A 1141 3.00 31.56 13.50
C LEU A 1141 4.19 32.00 14.39
N LEU A 1142 4.81 31.02 15.06
CA LEU A 1142 6.00 31.24 15.87
C LEU A 1142 7.26 31.08 15.01
N TRP A 1143 7.59 32.13 14.26
CA TRP A 1143 8.66 32.11 13.27
C TRP A 1143 10.05 31.83 13.88
N ARG A 1144 10.69 30.77 13.38
CA ARG A 1144 12.07 30.37 13.69
C ARG A 1144 12.38 30.36 15.19
N LEU A 1145 11.50 29.74 15.95
CA LEU A 1145 11.60 29.73 17.40
C LEU A 1145 12.76 28.84 17.88
N GLU A 1146 13.08 27.80 17.12
CA GLU A 1146 14.25 26.93 17.30
C GLU A 1146 15.57 27.73 17.31
N ASP A 1147 15.71 28.73 16.44
CA ASP A 1147 16.90 29.60 16.44
C ASP A 1147 16.94 30.56 17.64
N ARG A 1148 15.76 31.01 18.09
CA ARG A 1148 15.64 32.01 19.16
C ARG A 1148 15.77 31.42 20.55
N ILE A 1149 15.12 30.29 20.81
CA ILE A 1149 15.03 29.69 22.15
C ILE A 1149 15.57 28.26 22.20
N GLY A 1150 16.07 27.73 21.08
CA GLY A 1150 16.61 26.38 20.99
C GLY A 1150 15.55 25.27 20.89
N GLN A 1151 14.26 25.63 20.75
CA GLN A 1151 13.19 24.65 20.81
C GLN A 1151 11.97 25.10 19.98
N MET A 1152 11.57 24.25 19.02
CA MET A 1152 10.29 24.31 18.33
C MET A 1152 9.81 22.88 18.02
N ALA A 1153 8.49 22.65 18.00
CA ALA A 1153 7.94 21.35 17.64
C ALA A 1153 8.44 20.93 16.24
N HIS A 1154 8.68 19.64 16.00
CA HIS A 1154 9.23 19.10 14.74
C HIS A 1154 10.64 19.57 14.34
N GLU A 1155 11.24 20.55 15.03
CA GLU A 1155 12.56 21.13 14.72
C GLU A 1155 13.69 20.51 15.57
N PHE A 1156 13.74 19.17 15.63
CA PHE A 1156 14.83 18.47 16.33
C PHE A 1156 16.12 18.53 15.51
N ALA A 1157 17.18 19.08 16.10
CA ALA A 1157 18.47 19.23 15.42
C ALA A 1157 19.25 17.90 15.25
N SER A 1158 18.96 16.90 16.09
CA SER A 1158 19.59 15.58 16.03
C SER A 1158 18.71 14.52 16.71
N VAL A 1159 19.10 13.26 16.57
CA VAL A 1159 18.46 12.11 17.23
C VAL A 1159 18.49 12.17 18.77
N PHE A 1160 19.32 13.04 19.35
CA PHE A 1160 19.45 13.23 20.80
C PHE A 1160 18.43 14.20 21.41
N SER A 1161 17.33 14.50 20.70
CA SER A 1161 16.29 15.45 21.12
C SER A 1161 16.81 16.90 21.22
N PHE A 1162 16.06 17.78 21.89
CA PHE A 1162 16.48 19.18 22.12
C PHE A 1162 17.64 19.29 23.12
N PHE A 1163 17.77 18.34 24.02
CA PHE A 1163 18.79 18.29 25.06
C PHE A 1163 18.98 16.87 25.58
N LEU A 1164 20.21 16.60 26.04
CA LEU A 1164 20.61 15.32 26.60
C LEU A 1164 19.98 15.12 27.98
N PRO A 1165 19.28 14.00 28.22
CA PRO A 1165 18.66 13.71 29.51
C PRO A 1165 19.61 13.57 30.69
N GLU A 1166 20.91 13.42 30.43
CA GLU A 1166 21.99 13.33 31.41
C GLU A 1166 22.85 14.60 31.47
N TYR A 1167 22.46 15.67 30.76
CA TYR A 1167 23.22 16.92 30.77
C TYR A 1167 23.31 17.50 32.18
N THR A 1168 24.52 17.88 32.55
CA THR A 1168 24.85 18.50 33.83
C THR A 1168 25.59 19.81 33.58
N PRO A 1169 25.01 20.97 33.95
CA PRO A 1169 25.71 22.24 33.83
C PRO A 1169 26.83 22.34 34.86
N ASP A 1170 27.90 23.06 34.52
CA ASP A 1170 29.05 23.27 35.39
C ASP A 1170 28.66 23.95 36.72
N GLY A 1171 29.27 23.49 37.81
CA GLY A 1171 29.20 24.15 39.12
C GLY A 1171 28.57 23.27 40.21
N VAL A 1172 27.59 23.84 40.92
CA VAL A 1172 26.99 23.20 42.11
C VAL A 1172 26.27 21.89 41.78
N LEU A 1173 25.63 21.80 40.61
CA LEU A 1173 24.92 20.61 40.17
C LEU A 1173 25.89 19.47 39.82
N THR A 1174 26.98 19.75 39.10
CA THR A 1174 28.05 18.77 38.85
C THR A 1174 28.66 18.25 40.16
N THR A 1175 28.90 19.14 41.12
CA THR A 1175 29.48 18.77 42.42
C THR A 1175 28.54 17.89 43.24
N ALA A 1176 27.22 18.05 43.05
CA ALA A 1176 26.19 17.26 43.68
C ALA A 1176 25.78 16.00 42.88
N SER A 1177 26.41 15.75 41.72
CA SER A 1177 26.05 14.69 40.78
C SER A 1177 24.57 14.71 40.35
N LEU A 1178 24.00 15.92 40.18
CA LEU A 1178 22.63 16.13 39.72
C LEU A 1178 22.60 16.58 38.26
N VAL A 1179 21.63 16.08 37.50
CA VAL A 1179 21.40 16.49 36.11
C VAL A 1179 20.42 17.67 36.04
N SER A 1180 20.54 18.51 35.01
CA SER A 1180 19.57 19.55 34.68
C SER A 1180 19.44 19.64 33.16
N PRO A 1181 18.73 18.68 32.54
CA PRO A 1181 18.71 18.52 31.09
C PRO A 1181 18.31 19.78 30.34
N GLU A 1182 17.25 20.46 30.81
CA GLU A 1182 16.68 21.64 30.18
C GLU A 1182 17.63 22.86 30.22
N ALA A 1183 18.61 22.87 31.13
CA ALA A 1183 19.62 23.93 31.21
C ALA A 1183 20.53 23.96 29.97
N GLN A 1184 20.63 22.87 29.20
CA GLN A 1184 21.41 22.82 27.96
C GLN A 1184 20.89 23.82 26.91
N LEU A 1185 19.60 24.15 26.95
CA LEU A 1185 18.99 25.13 26.04
C LEU A 1185 19.24 26.58 26.47
N LEU A 1186 19.68 26.82 27.70
CA LEU A 1186 19.82 28.15 28.29
C LEU A 1186 21.21 28.74 28.07
N ASP A 1187 21.70 28.70 26.83
CA ASP A 1187 22.87 29.48 26.46
C ASP A 1187 22.56 31.00 26.49
N MET A 1188 23.59 31.83 26.58
CA MET A 1188 23.40 33.27 26.78
C MET A 1188 22.58 33.92 25.64
N PRO A 1189 22.86 33.64 24.33
CA PRO A 1189 22.03 34.15 23.24
C PRO A 1189 20.55 33.76 23.35
N LYS A 1190 20.23 32.48 23.61
CA LYS A 1190 18.84 32.01 23.70
C LYS A 1190 18.13 32.55 24.94
N THR A 1191 18.84 32.67 26.05
CA THR A 1191 18.27 33.24 27.29
C THR A 1191 17.90 34.69 27.10
N VAL A 1192 18.76 35.50 26.46
CA VAL A 1192 18.45 36.90 26.11
C VAL A 1192 17.30 36.96 25.12
N SER A 1193 17.27 36.07 24.13
CA SER A 1193 16.23 36.02 23.11
C SER A 1193 14.87 35.59 23.65
N LEU A 1194 14.82 34.72 24.67
CA LEU A 1194 13.57 34.34 25.34
C LEU A 1194 12.98 35.48 26.19
N LEU A 1195 13.81 36.40 26.68
CA LEU A 1195 13.38 37.57 27.46
C LEU A 1195 12.86 38.72 26.60
N ASN A 1196 13.29 38.80 25.34
CA ASN A 1196 12.88 39.82 24.36
C ASN A 1196 11.69 39.32 23.53
#